data_AF-F9XN61-F1
#
_entry.id   AF-F9XN61-F1
#
_cell.length_a   1.000
_cell.length_b   1.000
_cell.length_c   1.000
_cell.angle_alpha   90.00
_cell.angle_beta   90.00
_cell.angle_gamma   90.00
#
_symmetry.space_group_name_H-M   'P 1'
#
loop_
_entity.id
_entity.type
_entity.pdbx_description
1 polymer ?
#
loop_
_entity_poly.entity_id
_entity_poly.type
_entity_poly.pdbx_seq_one_letter_code
_entity_poly.pdbx_strand_id
1 'polypeptide(L)'
;METNMEEIRALEYPQLLGKTYLDHAGTTPWAKSLVDSFATDMMTDLYGNPHSEHAPSKLADTRVEATREKALGFFNADPAEWDLVFVANATAAIKLVHDCFRDHAIEKRQNWWYGYHKDAHTSVVGVREGTRTHRCFRNDREVELWIESRGLGGANANDLALFAYPGQSNMTGRRLPLAWPGRIQDRIRSKVYTLLDAAALVSTTQLDLSNTSTAPDFVALSFYKIFGFPNLGALLVKKSSSQVLMNRKFFGGGTVEMVISVNDSWSSKKSHNVHSRLEDGTLPFTSIFALDLAIDTHRKIYGPSPMKTISAHTSRLIKKLYDDLTSLRHSSGIPVIVVYKDAAAVYGQAKLQGATIAFNIQSPKGDIVSFADVEKEADKNSISVRSGSLCNPGGIATYLKWSPKELRAAYDEGHRCSEPLAQVFGKPIGVVRVSLGAMSSDEDVQRFVTFVRETYLDVALPETLKEPPAQIEQPRKPQQTVAGFIVEENTATSSTSLNGSTTIPVPASTPSLPVSTLQTSVADLGKDVLTPVESAAPTPQAQADTKAPAVSLPTTQLNGSMPAAQMRLPHDKVGQLEDRIKDDPKGDTDAWLSLIKHYYDKTQYQGARDVYKRFLAVFPTAVSTHSALLLRDHQAVRAYSSKLQANEYPRSPCG
;
A
#
# COMPACT_ATOMS: atom_id res chain seq x y z
N MET A 1 16.89 4.93 24.66
CA MET A 1 16.57 5.18 23.24
C MET A 1 16.30 6.66 23.01
N GLU A 2 15.41 7.30 23.78
CA GLU A 2 15.10 8.75 23.63
C GLU A 2 16.33 9.66 23.71
N THR A 3 17.17 9.48 24.72
CA THR A 3 18.40 10.28 24.90
C THR A 3 19.43 10.10 23.78
N ASN A 4 19.22 9.17 22.84
CA ASN A 4 20.15 8.82 21.77
C ASN A 4 19.50 8.81 20.38
N MET A 5 18.20 9.11 20.21
CA MET A 5 17.57 8.98 18.88
C MET A 5 18.17 9.95 17.87
N GLU A 6 18.50 11.18 18.28
CA GLU A 6 19.17 12.15 17.40
C GLU A 6 20.59 11.71 17.03
N GLU A 7 21.33 11.08 17.96
CA GLU A 7 22.64 10.49 17.67
C GLU A 7 22.52 9.31 16.69
N ILE A 8 21.56 8.40 16.92
CA ILE A 8 21.23 7.31 15.99
C ILE A 8 20.90 7.88 14.61
N ARG A 9 20.06 8.92 14.51
CA ARG A 9 19.69 9.53 13.23
C ARG A 9 20.89 10.15 12.53
N ALA A 10 21.73 10.89 13.26
CA ALA A 10 22.93 11.52 12.70
C ALA A 10 23.93 10.48 12.14
N LEU A 11 24.08 9.34 12.82
CA LEU A 11 25.02 8.28 12.43
C LEU A 11 24.44 7.34 11.36
N GLU A 12 23.21 6.88 11.56
CA GLU A 12 22.62 5.77 10.79
C GLU A 12 21.64 6.23 9.71
N TYR A 13 21.10 7.44 9.80
CA TYR A 13 20.06 7.93 8.88
C TYR A 13 20.36 9.34 8.32
N PRO A 14 21.55 9.59 7.73
CA PRO A 14 21.92 10.91 7.21
C PRO A 14 20.96 11.44 6.13
N GLN A 15 20.25 10.55 5.42
CA GLN A 15 19.23 10.92 4.42
C GLN A 15 18.02 11.65 5.02
N LEU A 16 17.82 11.59 6.34
CA LEU A 16 16.76 12.31 7.06
C LEU A 16 17.19 13.70 7.55
N LEU A 17 18.44 14.12 7.31
CA LEU A 17 18.91 15.45 7.71
C LEU A 17 18.06 16.53 7.04
N GLY A 18 17.46 17.40 7.86
CA GLY A 18 16.59 18.49 7.40
C GLY A 18 15.23 18.04 6.85
N LYS A 19 14.85 16.77 6.98
CA LYS A 19 13.60 16.21 6.43
C LYS A 19 12.79 15.52 7.51
N THR A 20 11.47 15.60 7.39
CA THR A 20 10.53 14.90 8.28
C THR A 20 9.81 13.83 7.46
N TYR A 21 10.22 12.57 7.60
CA TYR A 21 9.63 11.46 6.84
C TYR A 21 8.54 10.78 7.65
N LEU A 22 7.28 10.87 7.20
CA LEU A 22 6.11 10.32 7.88
C LEU A 22 5.36 9.27 7.03
N ASP A 23 6.04 8.61 6.09
CA ASP A 23 5.47 7.52 5.28
C ASP A 23 6.09 6.13 5.56
N HIS A 24 6.53 5.90 6.80
CA HIS A 24 7.11 4.62 7.25
C HIS A 24 6.22 3.38 7.02
N ALA A 25 4.89 3.54 7.02
CA ALA A 25 3.96 2.44 6.72
C ALA A 25 3.93 2.04 5.24
N GLY A 26 4.43 2.90 4.34
CA GLY A 26 4.71 2.59 2.93
C GLY A 26 5.99 1.78 2.80
N THR A 27 7.11 2.44 3.09
CA THR A 27 8.45 1.85 3.23
C THR A 27 9.20 2.65 4.30
N THR A 28 10.07 2.01 5.07
CA THR A 28 10.91 2.75 6.03
C THR A 28 12.27 3.06 5.40
N PRO A 29 13.01 4.10 5.83
CA PRO A 29 14.39 4.30 5.41
C PRO A 29 15.31 3.19 5.94
N TRP A 30 16.36 2.85 5.18
CA TRP A 30 17.39 1.91 5.60
C TRP A 30 18.51 2.60 6.38
N ALA A 31 19.20 1.84 7.23
CA ALA A 31 20.37 2.34 7.97
C ALA A 31 21.60 2.43 7.04
N LYS A 32 22.46 3.43 7.27
CA LYS A 32 23.74 3.59 6.56
C LYS A 32 24.63 2.38 6.78
N SER A 33 24.79 1.93 8.03
CA SER A 33 25.66 0.79 8.36
C SER A 33 25.22 -0.52 7.69
N LEU A 34 23.92 -0.70 7.42
CA LEU A 34 23.42 -1.83 6.64
C LEU A 34 23.95 -1.80 5.20
N VAL A 35 23.85 -0.65 4.53
CA VAL A 35 24.31 -0.49 3.15
C VAL A 35 25.83 -0.62 3.07
N ASP A 36 26.56 -0.02 4.00
CA ASP A 36 28.03 -0.14 4.06
C ASP A 36 28.44 -1.61 4.22
N SER A 37 27.83 -2.32 5.18
CA SER A 37 28.13 -3.74 5.44
C SER A 37 27.82 -4.61 4.23
N PHE A 38 26.68 -4.36 3.57
CA PHE A 38 26.30 -5.07 2.36
C PHE A 38 27.26 -4.80 1.20
N ALA A 39 27.66 -3.54 1.00
CA ALA A 39 28.62 -3.18 -0.04
C ALA A 39 29.99 -3.83 0.20
N THR A 40 30.50 -3.79 1.44
CA THR A 40 31.75 -4.47 1.80
C THR A 40 31.66 -5.96 1.51
N ASP A 41 30.62 -6.63 1.99
CA ASP A 41 30.39 -8.07 1.79
C ASP A 41 30.32 -8.46 0.30
N MET A 42 29.68 -7.65 -0.55
CA MET A 42 29.63 -7.90 -2.00
C MET A 42 30.96 -7.64 -2.73
N MET A 43 31.89 -6.92 -2.11
CA MET A 43 33.22 -6.64 -2.66
C MET A 43 34.29 -7.62 -2.17
N THR A 44 34.09 -8.27 -1.02
CA THR A 44 35.08 -9.17 -0.39
C THR A 44 34.98 -10.59 -0.90
N ASP A 45 33.76 -11.09 -1.09
CA ASP A 45 33.52 -12.51 -1.34
C ASP A 45 33.01 -12.76 -2.76
N LEU A 46 33.44 -13.90 -3.32
CA LEU A 46 32.95 -14.36 -4.62
C LEU A 46 31.73 -15.26 -4.42
N TYR A 47 30.55 -14.75 -4.82
CA TYR A 47 29.30 -15.50 -4.80
C TYR A 47 28.91 -15.98 -6.20
N GLY A 48 28.51 -17.25 -6.28
CA GLY A 48 27.97 -17.86 -7.48
C GLY A 48 26.44 -17.99 -7.43
N ASN A 49 25.82 -18.33 -8.57
CA ASN A 49 24.43 -18.77 -8.58
C ASN A 49 24.30 -20.05 -7.73
N PRO A 50 23.40 -20.10 -6.71
CA PRO A 50 23.30 -21.20 -5.72
C PRO A 50 22.81 -22.55 -6.27
N HIS A 51 22.86 -22.77 -7.57
CA HIS A 51 22.43 -24.02 -8.22
C HIS A 51 23.57 -24.78 -8.90
N SER A 52 24.82 -24.40 -8.63
CA SER A 52 26.02 -25.06 -9.15
C SER A 52 26.82 -25.76 -8.04
N GLU A 53 27.70 -26.69 -8.43
CA GLU A 53 28.51 -27.46 -7.46
C GLU A 53 29.83 -26.80 -7.04
N HIS A 54 30.22 -25.69 -7.69
CA HIS A 54 31.47 -24.99 -7.38
C HIS A 54 31.38 -24.20 -6.06
N ALA A 55 32.53 -23.98 -5.42
CA ALA A 55 32.61 -23.39 -4.07
C ALA A 55 31.84 -22.06 -3.90
N PRO A 56 31.92 -21.06 -4.82
CA PRO A 56 31.10 -19.84 -4.72
C PRO A 56 29.58 -20.06 -4.69
N SER A 57 29.10 -21.11 -5.35
CA SER A 57 27.67 -21.45 -5.37
C SER A 57 27.26 -22.10 -4.05
N LYS A 58 28.05 -23.06 -3.55
CA LYS A 58 27.82 -23.70 -2.25
C LYS A 58 27.85 -22.71 -1.09
N LEU A 59 28.75 -21.72 -1.16
CA LEU A 59 28.80 -20.62 -0.20
C LEU A 59 27.51 -19.79 -0.23
N ALA A 60 27.03 -19.44 -1.43
CA ALA A 60 25.80 -18.69 -1.59
C ALA A 60 24.58 -19.47 -1.07
N ASP A 61 24.47 -20.75 -1.41
CA ASP A 61 23.39 -21.64 -0.98
C ASP A 61 23.35 -21.80 0.56
N THR A 62 24.50 -22.11 1.17
CA THR A 62 24.63 -22.21 2.64
C THR A 62 24.17 -20.93 3.33
N ARG A 63 24.52 -19.76 2.75
CA ARG A 63 24.14 -18.47 3.33
C ARG A 63 22.66 -18.15 3.13
N VAL A 64 22.04 -18.56 2.02
CA VAL A 64 20.59 -18.45 1.83
C VAL A 64 19.86 -19.22 2.92
N GLU A 65 20.25 -20.47 3.18
CA GLU A 65 19.61 -21.30 4.21
C GLU A 65 19.85 -20.79 5.63
N ALA A 66 21.07 -20.35 5.95
CA ALA A 66 21.36 -19.70 7.24
C ALA A 66 20.53 -18.42 7.44
N THR A 67 20.33 -17.63 6.38
CA THR A 67 19.48 -16.44 6.44
C THR A 67 18.02 -16.81 6.66
N ARG A 68 17.55 -17.89 6.02
CA ARG A 68 16.18 -18.42 6.19
C ARG A 68 15.91 -18.76 7.65
N GLU A 69 16.83 -19.47 8.30
CA GLU A 69 16.76 -19.79 9.73
C GLU A 69 16.82 -18.53 10.60
N LYS A 70 17.71 -17.57 10.30
CA LYS A 70 17.79 -16.29 11.03
C LYS A 70 16.48 -15.50 10.91
N ALA A 71 15.86 -15.48 9.73
CA ALA A 71 14.59 -14.82 9.49
C ALA A 71 13.42 -15.52 10.20
N LEU A 72 13.38 -16.85 10.24
CA LEU A 72 12.44 -17.62 11.07
C LEU A 72 12.61 -17.28 12.56
N GLY A 73 13.85 -17.26 13.04
CA GLY A 73 14.21 -16.89 14.41
C GLY A 73 13.79 -15.46 14.77
N PHE A 74 13.81 -14.52 13.82
CA PHE A 74 13.30 -13.15 14.04
C PHE A 74 11.81 -13.11 14.43
N PHE A 75 11.01 -14.09 14.01
CA PHE A 75 9.58 -14.20 14.34
C PHE A 75 9.27 -15.24 15.42
N ASN A 76 10.29 -15.77 16.11
CA ASN A 76 10.15 -16.90 17.03
C ASN A 76 9.47 -18.13 16.38
N ALA A 77 9.67 -18.32 15.07
CA ALA A 77 9.13 -19.44 14.31
C ALA A 77 10.15 -20.58 14.32
N ASP A 78 9.85 -21.67 15.03
CA ASP A 78 10.72 -22.85 15.08
C ASP A 78 10.83 -23.50 13.69
N PRO A 79 12.04 -23.66 13.11
CA PRO A 79 12.24 -24.35 11.84
C PRO A 79 11.73 -25.79 11.80
N ALA A 80 11.48 -26.44 12.94
CA ALA A 80 10.82 -27.75 13.00
C ALA A 80 9.35 -27.66 12.56
N GLU A 81 8.66 -26.59 12.94
CA GLU A 81 7.21 -26.37 12.75
C GLU A 81 6.89 -25.45 11.57
N TRP A 82 7.84 -24.60 11.18
CA TRP A 82 7.69 -23.56 10.18
C TRP A 82 8.69 -23.71 9.04
N ASP A 83 8.25 -23.32 7.85
CA ASP A 83 9.12 -23.06 6.71
C ASP A 83 8.95 -21.60 6.27
N LEU A 84 9.96 -21.05 5.58
CA LEU A 84 9.93 -19.69 5.05
C LEU A 84 10.19 -19.75 3.57
N VAL A 85 9.30 -19.15 2.78
CA VAL A 85 9.43 -19.01 1.33
C VAL A 85 9.78 -17.56 1.00
N PHE A 86 10.94 -17.33 0.38
CA PHE A 86 11.32 -16.00 -0.09
C PHE A 86 10.48 -15.61 -1.31
N VAL A 87 9.94 -14.39 -1.27
CA VAL A 87 9.14 -13.81 -2.35
C VAL A 87 9.52 -12.34 -2.51
N ALA A 88 9.01 -11.66 -3.55
CA ALA A 88 9.32 -10.24 -3.76
C ALA A 88 8.80 -9.32 -2.63
N ASN A 89 7.62 -9.61 -2.07
CA ASN A 89 6.93 -8.81 -1.06
C ASN A 89 5.67 -9.54 -0.54
N ALA A 90 4.95 -8.94 0.43
CA ALA A 90 3.71 -9.48 0.96
C ALA A 90 2.63 -9.74 -0.11
N THR A 91 2.51 -8.88 -1.13
CA THR A 91 1.56 -9.09 -2.25
C THR A 91 1.90 -10.36 -3.02
N ALA A 92 3.19 -10.61 -3.29
CA ALA A 92 3.64 -11.83 -3.93
C ALA A 92 3.36 -13.07 -3.07
N ALA A 93 3.57 -13.00 -1.75
CA ALA A 93 3.21 -14.07 -0.82
C ALA A 93 1.70 -14.38 -0.84
N ILE A 94 0.86 -13.34 -0.76
CA ILE A 94 -0.61 -13.49 -0.79
C ILE A 94 -1.06 -14.08 -2.14
N LYS A 95 -0.51 -13.60 -3.25
CA LYS A 95 -0.79 -14.14 -4.58
C LYS A 95 -0.35 -15.60 -4.72
N LEU A 96 0.80 -15.96 -4.15
CA LEU A 96 1.28 -17.35 -4.14
C LEU A 96 0.29 -18.27 -3.41
N VAL A 97 -0.20 -17.86 -2.23
CA VAL A 97 -1.26 -18.59 -1.51
C VAL A 97 -2.54 -18.69 -2.35
N HIS A 98 -2.99 -17.60 -2.96
CA HIS A 98 -4.13 -17.60 -3.88
C HIS A 98 -3.97 -18.64 -5.01
N ASP A 99 -2.84 -18.61 -5.72
CA ASP A 99 -2.59 -19.51 -6.84
C ASP A 99 -2.55 -20.97 -6.39
N CYS A 100 -1.94 -21.24 -5.23
CA CYS A 100 -1.90 -22.56 -4.61
C CYS A 100 -3.31 -23.08 -4.24
N PHE A 101 -4.13 -22.25 -3.60
CA PHE A 101 -5.50 -22.62 -3.21
C PHE A 101 -6.38 -22.90 -4.42
N ARG A 102 -6.31 -22.04 -5.44
CA ARG A 102 -6.99 -22.25 -6.73
C ARG A 102 -6.60 -23.60 -7.34
N ASP A 103 -5.31 -23.84 -7.46
CA ASP A 103 -4.78 -25.04 -8.09
C ASP A 103 -5.12 -26.30 -7.28
N HIS A 104 -5.09 -26.22 -5.95
CA HIS A 104 -5.53 -27.29 -5.05
C HIS A 104 -7.01 -27.62 -5.22
N ALA A 105 -7.87 -26.60 -5.23
CA ALA A 105 -9.31 -26.76 -5.41
C ALA A 105 -9.64 -27.44 -6.75
N ILE A 106 -8.95 -27.04 -7.83
CA ILE A 106 -9.08 -27.68 -9.15
C ILE A 106 -8.63 -29.15 -9.10
N GLU A 107 -7.46 -29.40 -8.53
CA GLU A 107 -6.88 -30.75 -8.44
C GLU A 107 -7.76 -31.71 -7.63
N LYS A 108 -8.30 -31.24 -6.50
CA LYS A 108 -9.17 -32.04 -5.63
C LYS A 108 -10.65 -32.00 -6.01
N ARG A 109 -11.01 -31.25 -7.06
CA ARG A 109 -12.40 -31.01 -7.50
C ARG A 109 -13.30 -30.52 -6.35
N GLN A 110 -12.77 -29.60 -5.54
CA GLN A 110 -13.45 -29.01 -4.39
C GLN A 110 -13.90 -27.59 -4.70
N ASN A 111 -15.02 -27.18 -4.10
CA ASN A 111 -15.36 -25.77 -4.02
C ASN A 111 -14.37 -25.05 -3.10
N TRP A 112 -14.07 -23.79 -3.40
CA TRP A 112 -13.18 -22.95 -2.59
C TRP A 112 -13.95 -21.78 -1.99
N TRP A 113 -14.09 -21.72 -0.67
CA TRP A 113 -14.65 -20.57 0.03
C TRP A 113 -13.58 -19.60 0.53
N TYR A 114 -13.81 -18.30 0.37
CA TYR A 114 -12.88 -17.26 0.81
C TYR A 114 -13.53 -16.17 1.69
N GLY A 115 -13.05 -16.03 2.92
CA GLY A 115 -13.45 -14.96 3.83
C GLY A 115 -12.33 -13.93 4.01
N TYR A 116 -12.66 -12.64 4.06
CA TYR A 116 -11.67 -11.60 4.38
C TYR A 116 -12.24 -10.41 5.14
N HIS A 117 -11.40 -9.72 5.91
CA HIS A 117 -11.82 -8.56 6.71
C HIS A 117 -11.83 -7.24 5.90
N LYS A 118 -12.76 -6.31 6.17
CA LYS A 118 -12.88 -5.04 5.42
C LYS A 118 -11.64 -4.16 5.40
N ASP A 119 -10.80 -4.26 6.44
CA ASP A 119 -9.57 -3.46 6.55
C ASP A 119 -8.40 -4.06 5.74
N ALA A 120 -8.66 -5.11 4.98
CA ALA A 120 -7.72 -5.73 4.06
C ALA A 120 -7.13 -4.73 3.06
N HIS A 121 -5.81 -4.85 2.84
CA HIS A 121 -5.15 -4.24 1.70
C HIS A 121 -5.67 -4.86 0.39
N THR A 122 -5.58 -4.13 -0.73
CA THR A 122 -6.05 -4.60 -2.05
C THR A 122 -5.48 -5.96 -2.46
N SER A 123 -4.26 -6.31 -2.05
CA SER A 123 -3.65 -7.63 -2.29
C SER A 123 -4.45 -8.78 -1.66
N VAL A 124 -4.98 -8.59 -0.45
CA VAL A 124 -5.86 -9.56 0.22
C VAL A 124 -7.24 -9.55 -0.45
N VAL A 125 -7.80 -8.37 -0.76
CA VAL A 125 -9.09 -8.27 -1.47
C VAL A 125 -9.05 -9.03 -2.81
N GLY A 126 -7.94 -8.93 -3.55
CA GLY A 126 -7.77 -9.57 -4.86
C GLY A 126 -7.82 -11.10 -4.82
N VAL A 127 -7.58 -11.74 -3.67
CA VAL A 127 -7.69 -13.21 -3.52
C VAL A 127 -9.11 -13.69 -3.82
N ARG A 128 -10.12 -12.85 -3.62
CA ARG A 128 -11.52 -13.21 -3.89
C ARG A 128 -11.77 -13.55 -5.36
N GLU A 129 -10.98 -13.02 -6.29
CA GLU A 129 -11.15 -13.28 -7.73
C GLU A 129 -10.82 -14.73 -8.11
N GLY A 130 -10.17 -15.47 -7.20
CA GLY A 130 -9.94 -16.90 -7.36
C GLY A 130 -11.18 -17.77 -7.11
N THR A 131 -12.25 -17.22 -6.54
CA THR A 131 -13.47 -17.98 -6.23
C THR A 131 -14.77 -17.18 -6.34
N ARG A 132 -15.86 -17.86 -6.75
CA ARG A 132 -17.21 -17.31 -6.74
C ARG A 132 -17.85 -17.25 -5.35
N THR A 133 -17.34 -18.03 -4.39
CA THR A 133 -17.88 -18.11 -3.03
C THR A 133 -16.98 -17.35 -2.07
N HIS A 134 -17.22 -16.05 -1.91
CA HIS A 134 -16.45 -15.21 -1.00
C HIS A 134 -17.32 -14.30 -0.14
N ARG A 135 -16.77 -13.89 1.02
CA ARG A 135 -17.43 -12.99 1.98
C ARG A 135 -16.44 -11.96 2.52
N CYS A 136 -16.82 -10.68 2.43
CA CYS A 136 -16.17 -9.60 3.15
C CYS A 136 -16.85 -9.40 4.51
N PHE A 137 -16.11 -9.57 5.61
CA PHE A 137 -16.56 -9.28 6.97
C PHE A 137 -16.44 -7.78 7.23
N ARG A 138 -17.57 -7.16 7.58
CA ARG A 138 -17.68 -5.69 7.70
C ARG A 138 -17.08 -5.13 8.98
N ASN A 139 -16.83 -5.96 9.98
CA ASN A 139 -16.23 -5.58 11.25
C ASN A 139 -15.83 -6.84 12.03
N ASP A 140 -15.12 -6.62 13.14
CA ASP A 140 -14.67 -7.67 14.05
C ASP A 140 -15.86 -8.47 14.59
N ARG A 141 -17.00 -7.85 14.90
CA ARG A 141 -18.20 -8.55 15.42
C ARG A 141 -18.75 -9.58 14.44
N GLU A 142 -18.70 -9.34 13.13
CA GLU A 142 -19.13 -10.35 12.16
C GLU A 142 -18.20 -11.56 12.09
N VAL A 143 -16.89 -11.35 12.25
CA VAL A 143 -15.91 -12.45 12.36
C VAL A 143 -16.18 -13.24 13.63
N GLU A 144 -16.38 -12.54 14.74
CA GLU A 144 -16.70 -13.15 16.03
C GLU A 144 -17.99 -13.99 15.98
N LEU A 145 -19.08 -13.44 15.43
CA LEU A 145 -20.34 -14.15 15.28
C LEU A 145 -20.21 -15.37 14.35
N TRP A 146 -19.41 -15.28 13.29
CA TRP A 146 -19.15 -16.41 12.40
C TRP A 146 -18.41 -17.54 13.10
N ILE A 147 -17.40 -17.21 13.92
CA ILE A 147 -16.69 -18.18 14.76
C ILE A 147 -17.63 -18.77 15.84
N GLU A 148 -18.40 -17.93 16.55
CA GLU A 148 -19.34 -18.33 17.61
C GLU A 148 -20.46 -19.24 17.07
N SER A 149 -20.93 -18.98 15.86
CA SER A 149 -21.94 -19.79 15.15
C SER A 149 -21.35 -21.02 14.44
N ARG A 150 -20.11 -21.41 14.79
CA ARG A 150 -19.41 -22.60 14.27
C ARG A 150 -19.26 -22.60 12.74
N GLY A 151 -19.11 -21.43 12.14
CA GLY A 151 -18.87 -21.23 10.72
C GLY A 151 -20.12 -20.96 9.88
N LEU A 152 -21.27 -20.67 10.48
CA LEU A 152 -22.53 -20.44 9.74
C LEU A 152 -22.40 -19.28 8.73
N GLY A 153 -22.85 -19.51 7.49
CA GLY A 153 -22.67 -18.56 6.39
C GLY A 153 -21.22 -18.48 5.88
N GLY A 154 -20.40 -19.48 6.21
CA GLY A 154 -19.07 -19.70 5.67
C GLY A 154 -18.99 -20.96 4.80
N ALA A 155 -17.83 -21.63 4.85
CA ALA A 155 -17.55 -22.83 4.08
C ALA A 155 -18.35 -24.06 4.56
N ASN A 156 -18.82 -24.88 3.61
CA ASN A 156 -19.40 -26.20 3.92
C ASN A 156 -18.32 -27.18 4.36
N ALA A 157 -18.71 -28.34 4.89
CA ALA A 157 -17.80 -29.34 5.43
C ALA A 157 -16.74 -29.85 4.43
N ASN A 158 -17.08 -29.91 3.13
CA ASN A 158 -16.21 -30.42 2.07
C ASN A 158 -15.52 -29.32 1.25
N ASP A 159 -15.77 -28.04 1.56
CA ASP A 159 -15.17 -26.92 0.84
C ASP A 159 -13.73 -26.70 1.34
N LEU A 160 -12.83 -26.36 0.41
CA LEU A 160 -11.54 -25.76 0.78
C LEU A 160 -11.82 -24.34 1.27
N ALA A 161 -11.37 -23.96 2.46
CA ALA A 161 -11.71 -22.67 3.03
C ALA A 161 -10.47 -21.87 3.44
N LEU A 162 -10.45 -20.58 3.12
CA LEU A 162 -9.39 -19.64 3.52
C LEU A 162 -10.02 -18.39 4.14
N PHE A 163 -9.58 -18.02 5.34
CA PHE A 163 -9.86 -16.72 5.96
C PHE A 163 -8.60 -15.86 5.99
N ALA A 164 -8.65 -14.66 5.41
CA ALA A 164 -7.50 -13.76 5.39
C ALA A 164 -7.80 -12.40 6.03
N TYR A 165 -6.86 -11.88 6.82
CA TYR A 165 -7.03 -10.59 7.49
C TYR A 165 -5.67 -9.92 7.76
N PRO A 166 -5.62 -8.58 7.83
CA PRO A 166 -4.41 -7.89 8.22
C PRO A 166 -4.21 -7.96 9.73
N GLY A 167 -2.99 -8.15 10.20
CA GLY A 167 -2.65 -7.99 11.61
C GLY A 167 -2.72 -6.53 12.08
N GLN A 168 -2.53 -5.59 11.15
CA GLN A 168 -2.68 -4.16 11.37
C GLN A 168 -3.24 -3.51 10.10
N SER A 169 -4.25 -2.65 10.25
CA SER A 169 -4.75 -1.84 9.13
C SER A 169 -3.65 -0.91 8.62
N ASN A 170 -3.31 -1.02 7.33
CA ASN A 170 -2.34 -0.12 6.69
C ASN A 170 -2.86 1.32 6.54
N MET A 171 -4.18 1.53 6.66
CA MET A 171 -4.83 2.84 6.63
C MET A 171 -4.84 3.47 8.02
N THR A 172 -5.48 2.82 8.99
CA THR A 172 -5.77 3.44 10.30
C THR A 172 -4.76 3.12 11.38
N GLY A 173 -3.87 2.15 11.15
CA GLY A 173 -2.94 1.65 12.16
C GLY A 173 -3.57 0.75 13.23
N ARG A 174 -4.90 0.56 13.26
CA ARG A 174 -5.53 -0.35 14.25
C ARG A 174 -4.99 -1.77 14.09
N ARG A 175 -4.79 -2.47 15.20
CA ARG A 175 -4.37 -3.88 15.22
C ARG A 175 -5.57 -4.78 15.43
N LEU A 176 -5.66 -5.84 14.62
CA LEU A 176 -6.77 -6.80 14.66
C LEU A 176 -6.43 -7.97 15.60
N PRO A 177 -7.44 -8.67 16.14
CA PRO A 177 -7.21 -9.81 17.03
C PRO A 177 -6.34 -10.91 16.41
N LEU A 178 -5.17 -11.15 17.00
CA LEU A 178 -4.28 -12.26 16.60
C LEU A 178 -4.76 -13.63 17.11
N ALA A 179 -5.81 -13.67 17.94
CA ALA A 179 -6.37 -14.89 18.49
C ALA A 179 -7.36 -15.61 17.54
N TRP A 180 -7.77 -14.97 16.44
CA TRP A 180 -8.74 -15.57 15.51
C TRP A 180 -8.31 -16.92 14.93
N PRO A 181 -7.04 -17.17 14.54
CA PRO A 181 -6.65 -18.47 13.98
C PRO A 181 -6.91 -19.64 14.94
N GLY A 182 -6.45 -19.52 16.19
CA GLY A 182 -6.72 -20.54 17.21
C GLY A 182 -8.22 -20.74 17.46
N ARG A 183 -9.01 -19.67 17.48
CA ARG A 183 -10.47 -19.77 17.67
C ARG A 183 -11.20 -20.37 16.47
N ILE A 184 -10.73 -20.09 15.26
CA ILE A 184 -11.24 -20.68 14.02
C ILE A 184 -10.98 -22.19 14.05
N GLN A 185 -9.75 -22.59 14.37
CA GLN A 185 -9.36 -24.00 14.48
C GLN A 185 -10.17 -24.76 15.55
N ASP A 186 -10.46 -24.12 16.69
CA ASP A 186 -11.20 -24.71 17.80
C ASP A 186 -12.72 -24.83 17.53
N ARG A 187 -13.33 -23.79 16.94
CA ARG A 187 -14.81 -23.65 16.94
C ARG A 187 -15.48 -23.94 15.62
N ILE A 188 -14.78 -23.76 14.50
CA ILE A 188 -15.37 -23.95 13.17
C ILE A 188 -15.32 -25.44 12.80
N ARG A 189 -16.46 -25.96 12.35
CA ARG A 189 -16.61 -27.40 12.03
C ARG A 189 -15.85 -27.80 10.77
N SER A 190 -15.83 -26.93 9.76
CA SER A 190 -15.07 -27.15 8.52
C SER A 190 -13.61 -26.72 8.71
N LYS A 191 -12.70 -27.36 7.97
CA LYS A 191 -11.29 -26.97 8.00
C LYS A 191 -11.12 -25.63 7.29
N VAL A 192 -10.84 -24.58 8.05
CA VAL A 192 -10.55 -23.25 7.52
C VAL A 192 -9.10 -22.90 7.76
N TYR A 193 -8.36 -22.67 6.67
CA TYR A 193 -7.02 -22.15 6.71
C TYR A 193 -7.03 -20.64 6.97
N THR A 194 -5.96 -20.12 7.54
CA THR A 194 -5.83 -18.71 7.90
C THR A 194 -4.59 -18.06 7.28
N LEU A 195 -4.77 -16.89 6.69
CA LEU A 195 -3.70 -16.07 6.11
C LEU A 195 -3.64 -14.72 6.82
N LEU A 196 -2.56 -14.49 7.55
CA LEU A 196 -2.27 -13.21 8.19
C LEU A 196 -1.44 -12.33 7.24
N ASP A 197 -2.02 -11.21 6.81
CA ASP A 197 -1.22 -10.12 6.22
C ASP A 197 -0.56 -9.34 7.36
N ALA A 198 0.72 -9.65 7.61
CA ALA A 198 1.49 -9.07 8.69
C ALA A 198 2.26 -7.81 8.26
N ALA A 199 2.20 -7.40 6.98
CA ALA A 199 3.10 -6.41 6.41
C ALA A 199 3.10 -5.06 7.14
N ALA A 200 1.92 -4.58 7.57
CA ALA A 200 1.82 -3.36 8.36
C ALA A 200 2.12 -3.60 9.85
N LEU A 201 1.82 -4.79 10.39
CA LEU A 201 2.01 -5.14 11.80
C LEU A 201 3.51 -5.17 12.14
N VAL A 202 4.29 -5.96 11.40
CA VAL A 202 5.71 -6.20 11.70
C VAL A 202 6.61 -5.00 11.45
N SER A 203 6.09 -3.92 10.87
CA SER A 203 6.83 -2.66 10.70
C SER A 203 7.23 -2.01 12.03
N THR A 204 6.44 -2.25 13.08
CA THR A 204 6.59 -1.54 14.38
C THR A 204 6.32 -2.44 15.59
N THR A 205 6.18 -3.77 15.41
CA THR A 205 6.02 -4.67 16.56
C THR A 205 6.52 -6.09 16.28
N GLN A 206 6.82 -6.80 17.36
CA GLN A 206 7.22 -8.19 17.31
C GLN A 206 6.00 -9.06 16.99
N LEU A 207 6.08 -9.84 15.92
CA LEU A 207 5.20 -10.99 15.72
C LEU A 207 5.87 -12.21 16.35
N ASP A 208 5.12 -12.96 17.14
CA ASP A 208 5.59 -14.16 17.84
C ASP A 208 4.80 -15.37 17.37
N LEU A 209 5.49 -16.33 16.76
CA LEU A 209 4.91 -17.55 16.18
C LEU A 209 5.29 -18.82 16.96
N SER A 210 5.82 -18.67 18.18
CA SER A 210 6.24 -19.79 19.03
C SER A 210 5.08 -20.72 19.41
N ASN A 211 3.88 -20.17 19.62
CA ASN A 211 2.68 -20.96 19.90
C ASN A 211 1.96 -21.36 18.61
N THR A 212 2.31 -22.52 18.07
CA THR A 212 1.72 -23.06 16.83
C THR A 212 0.21 -23.34 16.96
N SER A 213 -0.32 -23.62 18.15
CA SER A 213 -1.75 -23.93 18.35
C SER A 213 -2.69 -22.76 18.08
N THR A 214 -2.19 -21.52 18.23
CA THR A 214 -2.96 -20.30 17.99
C THR A 214 -2.46 -19.48 16.80
N ALA A 215 -1.35 -19.91 16.19
CA ALA A 215 -0.75 -19.23 15.07
C ALA A 215 -1.56 -19.42 13.77
N PRO A 216 -1.51 -18.43 12.84
CA PRO A 216 -2.07 -18.60 11.51
C PRO A 216 -1.35 -19.69 10.72
N ASP A 217 -2.00 -20.21 9.67
CA ASP A 217 -1.39 -21.20 8.78
C ASP A 217 -0.33 -20.58 7.86
N PHE A 218 -0.59 -19.35 7.44
CA PHE A 218 0.24 -18.59 6.51
C PHE A 218 0.43 -17.16 7.01
N VAL A 219 1.65 -16.62 6.92
CA VAL A 219 1.93 -15.21 7.23
C VAL A 219 2.67 -14.57 6.07
N ALA A 220 2.09 -13.50 5.52
CA ALA A 220 2.69 -12.71 4.44
C ALA A 220 3.31 -11.42 4.99
N LEU A 221 4.54 -11.10 4.58
CA LEU A 221 5.23 -9.89 5.01
C LEU A 221 6.23 -9.35 3.97
N SER A 222 6.65 -8.11 4.19
CA SER A 222 7.68 -7.40 3.41
C SER A 222 8.78 -6.90 4.35
N PHE A 223 10.03 -7.29 4.12
CA PHE A 223 11.15 -6.90 4.98
C PHE A 223 11.55 -5.43 4.83
N TYR A 224 11.37 -4.82 3.65
CA TYR A 224 11.61 -3.39 3.45
C TYR A 224 10.70 -2.49 4.33
N LYS A 225 9.58 -3.01 4.85
CA LYS A 225 8.74 -2.27 5.82
C LYS A 225 9.29 -2.31 7.25
N ILE A 226 10.20 -3.23 7.54
CA ILE A 226 10.87 -3.38 8.84
C ILE A 226 12.23 -2.68 8.81
N PHE A 227 13.01 -2.96 7.76
CA PHE A 227 14.42 -2.59 7.67
C PHE A 227 14.74 -1.53 6.62
N GLY A 228 13.79 -1.21 5.73
CA GLY A 228 13.97 -0.29 4.60
C GLY A 228 14.70 -0.88 3.40
N PHE A 229 15.62 -1.80 3.65
CA PHE A 229 16.34 -2.61 2.67
C PHE A 229 16.55 -4.00 3.30
N PRO A 230 16.42 -5.11 2.56
CA PRO A 230 16.25 -5.24 1.11
C PRO A 230 14.79 -5.25 0.64
N ASN A 231 14.60 -5.07 -0.68
CA ASN A 231 13.33 -5.32 -1.38
C ASN A 231 13.07 -6.82 -1.50
N LEU A 232 12.70 -7.42 -0.37
CA LEU A 232 12.44 -8.83 -0.19
C LEU A 232 11.20 -9.00 0.71
N GLY A 233 10.46 -10.08 0.51
CA GLY A 233 9.37 -10.49 1.37
C GLY A 233 9.46 -11.97 1.70
N ALA A 234 8.51 -12.42 2.52
CA ALA A 234 8.39 -13.82 2.89
C ALA A 234 6.94 -14.25 3.00
N LEU A 235 6.72 -15.54 2.70
CA LEU A 235 5.58 -16.30 3.15
C LEU A 235 6.08 -17.30 4.20
N LEU A 236 5.75 -17.08 5.46
CA LEU A 236 5.94 -18.08 6.51
C LEU A 236 4.82 -19.11 6.42
N VAL A 237 5.17 -20.38 6.41
CA VAL A 237 4.24 -21.50 6.25
C VAL A 237 4.34 -22.40 7.46
N LYS A 238 3.22 -22.60 8.15
CA LYS A 238 3.10 -23.65 9.16
C LYS A 238 3.12 -25.00 8.45
N LYS A 239 4.10 -25.86 8.74
CA LYS A 239 4.34 -27.11 7.97
C LYS A 239 3.15 -28.06 7.97
N SER A 240 2.38 -28.12 9.06
CA SER A 240 1.13 -28.91 9.14
C SER A 240 0.04 -28.46 8.15
N SER A 241 0.17 -27.27 7.57
CA SER A 241 -0.75 -26.70 6.57
C SER A 241 -0.18 -26.70 5.15
N SER A 242 1.05 -27.17 4.95
CA SER A 242 1.77 -27.16 3.67
C SER A 242 1.09 -27.91 2.53
N GLN A 243 0.34 -28.97 2.83
CA GLN A 243 -0.27 -29.85 1.81
C GLN A 243 -1.15 -29.10 0.80
N VAL A 244 -1.81 -28.01 1.23
CA VAL A 244 -2.64 -27.20 0.32
C VAL A 244 -1.78 -26.47 -0.73
N LEU A 245 -0.54 -26.12 -0.39
CA LEU A 245 0.41 -25.43 -1.26
C LEU A 245 1.10 -26.38 -2.24
N MET A 246 1.17 -27.68 -1.92
CA MET A 246 1.86 -28.66 -2.75
C MET A 246 1.15 -28.91 -4.09
N ASN A 247 -0.12 -28.56 -4.24
CA ASN A 247 -0.86 -28.78 -5.50
C ASN A 247 -0.67 -27.65 -6.53
N ARG A 248 0.18 -26.65 -6.25
CA ARG A 248 0.51 -25.58 -7.20
C ARG A 248 0.90 -26.17 -8.55
N LYS A 249 0.25 -25.72 -9.63
CA LYS A 249 0.46 -26.24 -11.00
C LYS A 249 1.71 -25.66 -11.64
N PHE A 250 1.94 -24.36 -11.49
CA PHE A 250 3.14 -23.70 -12.02
C PHE A 250 4.41 -24.27 -11.39
N PHE A 251 5.46 -24.35 -12.20
CA PHE A 251 6.82 -24.65 -11.79
C PHE A 251 7.80 -23.84 -12.66
N GLY A 252 8.96 -23.51 -12.10
CA GLY A 252 10.03 -22.82 -12.79
C GLY A 252 11.40 -23.11 -12.19
N GLY A 253 12.42 -23.26 -13.05
CA GLY A 253 13.80 -23.49 -12.64
C GLY A 253 13.96 -24.69 -11.70
N GLY A 254 14.67 -24.49 -10.58
CA GLY A 254 15.03 -25.54 -9.63
C GLY A 254 13.89 -26.15 -8.79
N THR A 255 12.62 -25.86 -9.09
CA THR A 255 11.44 -26.40 -8.39
C THR A 255 11.00 -27.78 -8.90
N VAL A 256 11.52 -28.21 -10.05
CA VAL A 256 11.31 -29.53 -10.65
C VAL A 256 12.55 -30.40 -10.53
N GLU A 257 12.33 -31.70 -10.43
CA GLU A 257 13.37 -32.73 -10.49
C GLU A 257 13.54 -33.25 -11.92
N MET A 258 12.44 -33.35 -12.67
CA MET A 258 12.45 -33.83 -14.05
C MET A 258 11.28 -33.23 -14.83
N VAL A 259 11.49 -32.91 -16.10
CA VAL A 259 10.46 -32.45 -17.02
C VAL A 259 10.65 -33.15 -18.36
N ILE A 260 9.59 -33.74 -18.90
CA ILE A 260 9.52 -34.18 -20.28
C ILE A 260 8.73 -33.14 -21.06
N SER A 261 9.33 -32.61 -22.12
CA SER A 261 8.77 -31.50 -22.91
C SER A 261 8.41 -31.89 -24.33
N VAL A 262 9.00 -32.97 -24.85
CA VAL A 262 8.78 -33.46 -26.21
C VAL A 262 8.18 -34.85 -26.13
N ASN A 263 7.06 -35.06 -26.85
CA ASN A 263 6.31 -36.32 -26.92
C ASN A 263 5.64 -36.78 -25.60
N ASP A 264 5.80 -36.04 -24.51
CA ASP A 264 5.09 -36.20 -23.23
C ASP A 264 5.04 -34.82 -22.51
N SER A 265 4.24 -34.72 -21.45
CA SER A 265 4.06 -33.54 -20.61
C SER A 265 4.27 -33.81 -19.11
N TRP A 266 4.80 -34.99 -18.76
CA TRP A 266 5.05 -35.36 -17.38
C TRP A 266 6.18 -34.53 -16.74
N SER A 267 6.00 -34.20 -15.46
CA SER A 267 7.01 -33.52 -14.64
C SER A 267 7.00 -34.02 -13.19
N SER A 268 8.17 -34.21 -12.59
CA SER A 268 8.34 -34.42 -11.14
C SER A 268 8.74 -33.11 -10.47
N LYS A 269 8.06 -32.76 -9.37
CA LYS A 269 8.33 -31.55 -8.58
C LYS A 269 9.03 -31.93 -7.29
N LYS A 270 9.96 -31.10 -6.83
CA LYS A 270 10.61 -31.29 -5.53
C LYS A 270 9.57 -31.37 -4.40
N SER A 271 9.86 -32.22 -3.42
CA SER A 271 8.93 -32.54 -2.33
C SER A 271 9.56 -32.50 -0.93
N HIS A 272 10.86 -32.21 -0.82
CA HIS A 272 11.59 -32.28 0.46
C HIS A 272 11.16 -31.16 1.43
N ASN A 273 11.18 -29.90 0.99
CA ASN A 273 10.82 -28.73 1.79
C ASN A 273 9.79 -27.86 1.05
N VAL A 274 8.97 -27.10 1.78
CA VAL A 274 7.90 -26.28 1.18
C VAL A 274 8.49 -25.20 0.28
N HIS A 275 9.52 -24.50 0.75
CA HIS A 275 10.19 -23.46 -0.03
C HIS A 275 10.76 -23.98 -1.35
N SER A 276 11.34 -25.19 -1.36
CA SER A 276 11.94 -25.78 -2.57
C SER A 276 10.97 -26.00 -3.73
N ARG A 277 9.66 -26.06 -3.43
CA ARG A 277 8.58 -26.21 -4.43
C ARG A 277 7.98 -24.87 -4.87
N LEU A 278 8.19 -23.82 -4.10
CA LEU A 278 7.51 -22.53 -4.25
C LEU A 278 8.45 -21.39 -4.67
N GLU A 279 9.77 -21.60 -4.56
CA GLU A 279 10.82 -20.66 -4.96
C GLU A 279 11.24 -20.92 -6.42
N ASP A 280 10.57 -20.25 -7.36
CA ASP A 280 10.83 -20.44 -8.79
C ASP A 280 12.15 -19.80 -9.23
N GLY A 281 12.98 -20.57 -9.95
CA GLY A 281 14.22 -20.07 -10.53
C GLY A 281 15.31 -19.72 -9.50
N THR A 282 16.29 -18.94 -9.95
CA THR A 282 17.34 -18.42 -9.06
C THR A 282 16.75 -17.34 -8.15
N LEU A 283 16.80 -17.57 -6.84
CA LEU A 283 16.41 -16.59 -5.84
C LEU A 283 17.25 -15.31 -5.93
N PRO A 284 16.73 -14.16 -5.46
CA PRO A 284 17.53 -12.94 -5.31
C PRO A 284 18.50 -13.07 -4.13
N PHE A 285 19.47 -14.00 -4.22
CA PHE A 285 20.32 -14.44 -3.12
C PHE A 285 21.13 -13.30 -2.49
N THR A 286 21.56 -12.30 -3.27
CA THR A 286 22.21 -11.10 -2.71
C THR A 286 21.24 -10.24 -1.89
N SER A 287 19.96 -10.17 -2.26
CA SER A 287 18.93 -9.54 -1.43
C SER A 287 18.66 -10.36 -0.17
N ILE A 288 18.78 -11.69 -0.23
CA ILE A 288 18.69 -12.54 0.96
C ILE A 288 19.88 -12.24 1.89
N PHE A 289 21.11 -12.11 1.38
CA PHE A 289 22.27 -11.73 2.19
C PHE A 289 22.12 -10.36 2.85
N ALA A 290 21.50 -9.41 2.15
CA ALA A 290 21.17 -8.12 2.75
C ALA A 290 20.17 -8.25 3.92
N LEU A 291 19.25 -9.21 3.91
CA LEU A 291 18.33 -9.47 5.01
C LEU A 291 19.09 -9.97 6.25
N ASP A 292 20.07 -10.85 6.05
CA ASP A 292 20.95 -11.35 7.11
C ASP A 292 21.60 -10.18 7.88
N LEU A 293 22.22 -9.28 7.13
CA LEU A 293 22.85 -8.06 7.66
C LEU A 293 21.81 -7.10 8.26
N ALA A 294 20.62 -6.99 7.66
CA ALA A 294 19.56 -6.11 8.13
C ALA A 294 19.09 -6.50 9.54
N ILE A 295 18.90 -7.80 9.80
CA ILE A 295 18.50 -8.31 11.12
C ILE A 295 19.54 -7.96 12.17
N ASP A 296 20.83 -8.15 11.87
CA ASP A 296 21.92 -7.89 12.82
C ASP A 296 22.12 -6.39 13.06
N THR A 297 22.10 -5.57 12.01
CA THR A 297 22.14 -4.10 12.11
C THR A 297 20.97 -3.59 12.93
N HIS A 298 19.77 -4.13 12.73
CA HIS A 298 18.58 -3.72 13.49
C HIS A 298 18.72 -4.00 14.99
N ARG A 299 19.30 -5.16 15.37
CA ARG A 299 19.64 -5.50 16.75
C ARG A 299 20.75 -4.60 17.31
N LYS A 300 21.75 -4.25 16.50
CA LYS A 300 22.84 -3.35 16.90
C LYS A 300 22.34 -1.95 17.23
N ILE A 301 21.47 -1.39 16.38
CA ILE A 301 20.97 -0.01 16.54
C ILE A 301 19.92 0.07 17.66
N TYR A 302 19.00 -0.90 17.73
CA TYR A 302 17.81 -0.82 18.59
C TYR A 302 17.81 -1.77 19.80
N GLY A 303 18.92 -2.47 20.01
CA GLY A 303 19.15 -3.38 21.14
C GLY A 303 18.71 -4.83 20.88
N PRO A 304 18.86 -5.72 21.88
CA PRO A 304 18.70 -7.17 21.71
C PRO A 304 17.25 -7.61 21.43
N SER A 305 16.26 -6.77 21.74
CA SER A 305 14.84 -7.01 21.43
C SER A 305 14.27 -5.82 20.64
N PRO A 306 14.76 -5.59 19.41
CA PRO A 306 14.59 -4.32 18.71
C PRO A 306 13.12 -3.98 18.51
N MET A 307 12.29 -4.96 18.12
CA MET A 307 10.87 -4.73 17.85
C MET A 307 10.05 -4.39 19.11
N LYS A 308 10.47 -4.84 20.30
CA LYS A 308 9.83 -4.42 21.56
C LYS A 308 10.16 -2.97 21.86
N THR A 309 11.42 -2.59 21.72
CA THR A 309 11.90 -1.20 21.89
C THR A 309 11.18 -0.26 20.91
N ILE A 310 11.16 -0.61 19.62
CA ILE A 310 10.50 0.16 18.56
C ILE A 310 9.00 0.28 18.81
N SER A 311 8.34 -0.80 19.23
CA SER A 311 6.90 -0.78 19.51
C SER A 311 6.56 0.18 20.66
N ALA A 312 7.39 0.25 21.70
CA ALA A 312 7.18 1.18 22.81
C ALA A 312 7.42 2.64 22.35
N HIS A 313 8.55 2.88 21.67
CA HIS A 313 8.93 4.20 21.15
C HIS A 313 7.88 4.80 20.22
N THR A 314 7.52 4.05 19.17
CA THR A 314 6.56 4.52 18.17
C THR A 314 5.14 4.64 18.72
N SER A 315 4.76 3.81 19.70
CA SER A 315 3.49 3.93 20.43
C SER A 315 3.41 5.22 21.25
N ARG A 316 4.52 5.64 21.88
CA ARG A 316 4.59 6.93 22.58
C ARG A 316 4.48 8.10 21.60
N LEU A 317 5.30 8.11 20.55
CA LEU A 317 5.32 9.20 19.59
C LEU A 317 3.97 9.39 18.88
N ILE A 318 3.33 8.29 18.45
CA ILE A 318 2.03 8.38 17.77
C ILE A 318 0.94 8.87 18.72
N LYS A 319 1.02 8.54 20.02
CA LYS A 319 0.09 9.08 21.02
C LYS A 319 0.27 10.59 21.15
N LYS A 320 1.52 11.05 21.31
CA LYS A 320 1.82 12.48 21.40
C LYS A 320 1.31 13.23 20.16
N LEU A 321 1.63 12.71 18.96
CA LEU A 321 1.17 13.29 17.71
C LEU A 321 -0.36 13.34 17.62
N TYR A 322 -1.05 12.26 18.01
CA TYR A 322 -2.50 12.21 18.03
C TYR A 322 -3.10 13.23 19.00
N ASP A 323 -2.61 13.30 20.25
CA ASP A 323 -3.10 14.24 21.26
C ASP A 323 -2.89 15.69 20.79
N ASP A 324 -1.69 16.02 20.30
CA ASP A 324 -1.34 17.35 19.84
C ASP A 324 -2.21 17.79 18.65
N LEU A 325 -2.35 16.95 17.62
CA LEU A 325 -3.16 17.29 16.44
C LEU A 325 -4.65 17.40 16.78
N THR A 326 -5.18 16.50 17.62
CA THR A 326 -6.60 16.52 18.00
C THR A 326 -6.94 17.62 19.00
N SER A 327 -5.95 18.30 19.59
CA SER A 327 -6.15 19.49 20.41
C SER A 327 -6.39 20.76 19.59
N LEU A 328 -5.97 20.79 18.32
CA LEU A 328 -6.07 21.99 17.48
C LEU A 328 -7.53 22.30 17.12
N ARG A 329 -7.96 23.53 17.40
CA ARG A 329 -9.31 24.04 17.14
C ARG A 329 -9.21 25.41 16.49
N HIS A 330 -9.92 25.58 15.39
CA HIS A 330 -10.12 26.88 14.76
C HIS A 330 -10.72 27.90 15.73
N SER A 331 -10.64 29.19 15.40
CA SER A 331 -11.32 30.25 16.16
C SER A 331 -12.83 30.03 16.28
N SER A 332 -13.44 29.33 15.31
CA SER A 332 -14.84 28.90 15.31
C SER A 332 -15.15 27.75 16.28
N GLY A 333 -14.14 27.17 16.93
CA GLY A 333 -14.26 25.97 17.76
C GLY A 333 -14.29 24.65 16.98
N ILE A 334 -14.24 24.69 15.65
CA ILE A 334 -14.18 23.48 14.81
C ILE A 334 -12.79 22.84 14.88
N PRO A 335 -12.65 21.50 15.01
CA PRO A 335 -11.35 20.83 14.92
C PRO A 335 -10.62 21.09 13.61
N VAL A 336 -9.30 21.30 13.67
CA VAL A 336 -8.47 21.44 12.44
C VAL A 336 -8.37 20.12 11.68
N ILE A 337 -8.51 18.98 12.36
CA ILE A 337 -8.46 17.66 11.73
C ILE A 337 -9.64 16.77 12.10
N VAL A 338 -10.03 15.90 11.17
CA VAL A 338 -10.93 14.76 11.39
C VAL A 338 -10.12 13.48 11.32
N VAL A 339 -9.96 12.79 12.44
CA VAL A 339 -9.26 11.50 12.49
C VAL A 339 -10.21 10.35 12.17
N TYR A 340 -9.77 9.46 11.29
CA TYR A 340 -10.45 8.22 10.96
C TYR A 340 -9.83 7.06 11.76
N LYS A 341 -10.53 6.63 12.79
CA LYS A 341 -10.12 5.51 13.66
C LYS A 341 -11.29 4.60 14.01
N ASP A 342 -10.98 3.34 14.28
CA ASP A 342 -11.94 2.38 14.81
C ASP A 342 -12.26 2.69 16.29
N ALA A 343 -13.43 2.30 16.77
CA ALA A 343 -13.82 2.51 18.17
C ALA A 343 -12.91 1.72 19.14
N ALA A 344 -12.39 0.55 18.70
CA ALA A 344 -11.46 -0.24 19.50
C ALA A 344 -10.01 0.31 19.50
N ALA A 345 -9.72 1.33 18.67
CA ALA A 345 -8.38 1.89 18.57
C ALA A 345 -8.06 2.85 19.71
N VAL A 346 -6.92 2.61 20.39
CA VAL A 346 -6.42 3.45 21.47
C VAL A 346 -4.95 3.80 21.23
N TYR A 347 -4.71 5.05 20.81
CA TYR A 347 -3.35 5.57 20.65
C TYR A 347 -2.59 5.54 21.99
N GLY A 348 -1.34 5.07 21.95
CA GLY A 348 -0.53 4.80 23.14
C GLY A 348 -0.64 3.37 23.67
N GLN A 349 -1.64 2.58 23.24
CA GLN A 349 -1.70 1.16 23.54
C GLN A 349 -1.17 0.33 22.36
N ALA A 350 0.12 0.00 22.41
CA ALA A 350 0.79 -0.71 21.33
C ALA A 350 0.08 -2.00 20.89
N LYS A 351 -0.60 -2.75 21.77
CA LYS A 351 -1.33 -3.97 21.37
C LYS A 351 -2.53 -3.70 20.45
N LEU A 352 -3.16 -2.53 20.56
CA LEU A 352 -4.39 -2.17 19.84
C LEU A 352 -4.16 -1.22 18.68
N GLN A 353 -3.10 -0.42 18.72
CA GLN A 353 -2.85 0.64 17.76
C GLN A 353 -1.36 0.71 17.40
N GLY A 354 -1.07 0.67 16.10
CA GLY A 354 0.23 0.95 15.52
C GLY A 354 0.49 2.44 15.29
N ALA A 355 1.69 2.75 14.82
CA ALA A 355 2.16 4.11 14.67
C ALA A 355 1.69 4.78 13.36
N THR A 356 0.38 4.86 13.16
CA THR A 356 -0.24 5.45 11.97
C THR A 356 -1.51 6.21 12.35
N ILE A 357 -1.71 7.38 11.76
CA ILE A 357 -2.94 8.18 11.85
C ILE A 357 -3.43 8.47 10.43
N ALA A 358 -4.71 8.16 10.16
CA ALA A 358 -5.41 8.60 8.97
C ALA A 358 -6.36 9.75 9.32
N PHE A 359 -6.32 10.85 8.57
CA PHE A 359 -7.13 12.02 8.85
C PHE A 359 -7.34 12.88 7.60
N ASN A 360 -8.24 13.84 7.70
CA ASN A 360 -8.35 14.97 6.77
C ASN A 360 -8.26 16.28 7.54
N ILE A 361 -7.78 17.34 6.88
CA ILE A 361 -7.76 18.71 7.44
C ILE A 361 -9.10 19.39 7.13
N GLN A 362 -9.61 20.16 8.08
CA GLN A 362 -10.81 20.98 7.91
C GLN A 362 -10.44 22.47 7.79
N SER A 363 -11.30 23.24 7.12
CA SER A 363 -11.28 24.69 7.15
C SER A 363 -12.01 25.22 8.41
N PRO A 364 -11.91 26.52 8.73
CA PRO A 364 -12.70 27.13 9.82
C PRO A 364 -14.22 27.01 9.65
N LYS A 365 -14.70 26.68 8.44
CA LYS A 365 -16.12 26.42 8.13
C LYS A 365 -16.49 24.93 8.19
N GLY A 366 -15.51 24.04 8.39
CA GLY A 366 -15.69 22.60 8.45
C GLY A 366 -15.51 21.87 7.11
N ASP A 367 -15.27 22.60 6.01
CA ASP A 367 -15.02 22.02 4.69
C ASP A 367 -13.70 21.23 4.70
N ILE A 368 -13.65 20.10 4.00
CA ILE A 368 -12.44 19.29 3.92
C ILE A 368 -11.45 19.92 2.93
N VAL A 369 -10.22 20.15 3.39
CA VAL A 369 -9.11 20.52 2.51
C VAL A 369 -8.69 19.30 1.70
N SER A 370 -8.46 19.49 0.40
CA SER A 370 -8.00 18.45 -0.51
C SER A 370 -6.74 17.75 0.03
N PHE A 371 -6.78 16.42 0.16
CA PHE A 371 -5.63 15.64 0.62
C PHE A 371 -4.39 15.83 -0.27
N ALA A 372 -4.59 16.10 -1.57
CA ALA A 372 -3.51 16.34 -2.52
C ALA A 372 -2.85 17.70 -2.30
N ASP A 373 -3.63 18.71 -1.91
CA ASP A 373 -3.08 20.02 -1.54
C ASP A 373 -2.31 19.90 -0.23
N VAL A 374 -2.82 19.13 0.75
CA VAL A 374 -2.10 18.89 2.01
C VAL A 374 -0.76 18.20 1.77
N GLU A 375 -0.72 17.17 0.93
CA GLU A 375 0.53 16.49 0.55
C GLU A 375 1.51 17.44 -0.15
N LYS A 376 1.02 18.25 -1.10
CA LYS A 376 1.82 19.26 -1.79
C LYS A 376 2.39 20.33 -0.86
N GLU A 377 1.60 20.85 0.08
CA GLU A 377 2.09 21.83 1.06
C GLU A 377 3.05 21.20 2.07
N ALA A 378 2.84 19.94 2.46
CA ALA A 378 3.77 19.22 3.32
C ALA A 378 5.13 19.03 2.63
N ASP A 379 5.13 18.65 1.34
CA ASP A 379 6.36 18.48 0.55
C ASP A 379 7.16 19.78 0.44
N LYS A 380 6.50 20.94 0.27
CA LYS A 380 7.18 22.26 0.28
C LYS A 380 7.89 22.55 1.62
N ASN A 381 7.39 21.96 2.70
CA ASN A 381 7.96 22.08 4.04
C ASN A 381 8.92 20.93 4.39
N SER A 382 9.36 20.14 3.39
CA SER A 382 10.23 18.96 3.59
C SER A 382 9.62 17.92 4.53
N ILE A 383 8.29 17.78 4.52
CA ILE A 383 7.52 16.79 5.26
C ILE A 383 6.90 15.81 4.25
N SER A 384 7.33 14.56 4.29
CA SER A 384 6.78 13.52 3.41
C SER A 384 5.64 12.78 4.11
N VAL A 385 4.42 12.92 3.58
CA VAL A 385 3.23 12.17 4.01
C VAL A 385 2.75 11.29 2.85
N ARG A 386 1.71 10.48 3.09
CA ARG A 386 1.03 9.77 2.00
C ARG A 386 -0.44 10.12 1.97
N SER A 387 -0.99 10.33 0.78
CA SER A 387 -2.40 10.67 0.60
C SER A 387 -3.15 9.70 -0.33
N GLY A 388 -4.46 9.91 -0.49
CA GLY A 388 -5.32 9.16 -1.42
C GLY A 388 -6.12 8.03 -0.75
N SER A 389 -6.40 6.96 -1.50
CA SER A 389 -7.21 5.82 -1.03
C SER A 389 -6.42 4.75 -0.26
N LEU A 390 -5.10 4.93 -0.14
CA LEU A 390 -4.19 4.10 0.67
C LEU A 390 -4.27 2.59 0.42
N CYS A 391 -4.74 2.18 -0.77
CA CYS A 391 -4.95 0.77 -1.12
C CYS A 391 -5.79 0.00 -0.08
N ASN A 392 -6.71 0.68 0.62
CA ASN A 392 -7.60 0.09 1.63
C ASN A 392 -9.06 0.45 1.32
N PRO A 393 -9.68 -0.19 0.31
CA PRO A 393 -10.98 0.22 -0.21
C PRO A 393 -12.10 0.08 0.82
N GLY A 394 -12.07 -0.96 1.66
CA GLY A 394 -13.08 -1.16 2.70
C GLY A 394 -12.97 -0.13 3.82
N GLY A 395 -11.74 0.22 4.23
CA GLY A 395 -11.49 1.31 5.16
C GLY A 395 -11.99 2.66 4.62
N ILE A 396 -11.54 3.07 3.44
CA ILE A 396 -11.94 4.34 2.81
C ILE A 396 -13.45 4.43 2.67
N ALA A 397 -14.10 3.40 2.12
CA ALA A 397 -15.55 3.43 1.94
C ALA A 397 -16.31 3.54 3.27
N THR A 398 -15.83 2.85 4.31
CA THR A 398 -16.44 2.88 5.65
C THR A 398 -16.30 4.26 6.29
N TYR A 399 -15.08 4.78 6.36
CA TYR A 399 -14.79 6.01 7.13
C TYR A 399 -15.25 7.28 6.41
N LEU A 400 -15.20 7.31 5.08
CA LEU A 400 -15.68 8.44 4.27
C LEU A 400 -17.15 8.30 3.84
N LYS A 401 -17.85 7.26 4.32
CA LYS A 401 -19.29 7.01 4.07
C LYS A 401 -19.64 6.96 2.58
N TRP A 402 -18.84 6.21 1.82
CA TRP A 402 -19.14 5.89 0.43
C TRP A 402 -19.94 4.59 0.32
N SER A 403 -21.04 4.65 -0.43
CA SER A 403 -21.75 3.46 -0.86
C SER A 403 -21.14 2.88 -2.15
N PRO A 404 -21.35 1.57 -2.43
CA PRO A 404 -20.92 0.98 -3.70
C PRO A 404 -21.51 1.65 -4.95
N LYS A 405 -22.74 2.19 -4.86
CA LYS A 405 -23.40 2.90 -5.96
C LYS A 405 -22.68 4.23 -6.23
N GLU A 406 -22.38 4.99 -5.18
CA GLU A 406 -21.66 6.26 -5.30
C GLU A 406 -20.23 6.07 -5.81
N LEU A 407 -19.51 5.02 -5.39
CA LEU A 407 -18.16 4.75 -5.91
C LEU A 407 -18.16 4.40 -7.40
N ARG A 408 -19.19 3.69 -7.89
CA ARG A 408 -19.37 3.43 -9.33
C ARG A 408 -19.69 4.72 -10.08
N ALA A 409 -20.62 5.52 -9.57
CA ALA A 409 -20.92 6.82 -10.16
C ALA A 409 -19.68 7.74 -10.17
N ALA A 410 -18.87 7.74 -9.11
CA ALA A 410 -17.63 8.51 -9.07
C ALA A 410 -16.61 8.03 -10.13
N TYR A 411 -16.54 6.73 -10.39
CA TYR A 411 -15.74 6.19 -11.49
C TYR A 411 -16.27 6.68 -12.85
N ASP A 412 -17.59 6.71 -13.05
CA ASP A 412 -18.21 7.20 -14.28
C ASP A 412 -17.93 8.70 -14.49
N GLU A 413 -17.81 9.48 -13.41
CA GLU A 413 -17.34 10.89 -13.38
C GLU A 413 -15.81 11.06 -13.55
N GLY A 414 -15.08 9.96 -13.82
CA GLY A 414 -13.65 10.01 -14.12
C GLY A 414 -12.72 9.76 -12.93
N HIS A 415 -13.22 9.49 -11.72
CA HIS A 415 -12.35 9.11 -10.60
C HIS A 415 -11.60 7.80 -10.87
N ARG A 416 -10.28 7.80 -10.65
CA ARG A 416 -9.45 6.60 -10.70
C ARG A 416 -8.60 6.50 -9.42
N CYS A 417 -8.27 5.29 -8.99
CA CYS A 417 -7.31 5.12 -7.89
C CYS A 417 -5.91 5.64 -8.24
N SER A 418 -5.53 5.59 -9.52
CA SER A 418 -4.25 6.09 -10.05
C SER A 418 -4.24 7.60 -10.28
N GLU A 419 -5.41 8.18 -10.53
CA GLU A 419 -5.60 9.62 -10.77
C GLU A 419 -6.83 10.06 -9.97
N PRO A 420 -6.68 10.20 -8.63
CA PRO A 420 -7.81 10.46 -7.78
C PRO A 420 -8.23 11.92 -7.88
N LEU A 421 -9.49 12.16 -8.29
CA LEU A 421 -10.15 13.44 -8.06
C LEU A 421 -10.15 13.76 -6.56
N ALA A 422 -9.88 15.00 -6.15
CA ALA A 422 -9.84 15.34 -4.71
C ALA A 422 -11.19 15.08 -4.01
N GLN A 423 -12.29 15.40 -4.69
CA GLN A 423 -13.65 15.31 -4.19
C GLN A 423 -14.62 14.94 -5.31
N VAL A 424 -15.63 14.12 -5.01
CA VAL A 424 -16.73 13.80 -5.91
C VAL A 424 -18.05 13.88 -5.13
N PHE A 425 -19.10 14.46 -5.69
CA PHE A 425 -20.41 14.65 -5.03
C PHE A 425 -20.35 15.31 -3.64
N GLY A 426 -19.42 16.24 -3.42
CA GLY A 426 -19.28 16.88 -2.10
C GLY A 426 -18.51 16.05 -1.05
N LYS A 427 -18.03 14.84 -1.40
CA LYS A 427 -17.36 13.92 -0.49
C LYS A 427 -15.87 13.73 -0.87
N PRO A 428 -14.94 13.74 0.10
CA PRO A 428 -13.56 13.39 -0.18
C PRO A 428 -13.46 11.92 -0.61
N ILE A 429 -12.57 11.61 -1.55
CA ILE A 429 -12.33 10.22 -2.01
C ILE A 429 -11.06 9.60 -1.41
N GLY A 430 -10.32 10.38 -0.63
CA GLY A 430 -9.06 10.01 -0.02
C GLY A 430 -8.84 10.71 1.31
N VAL A 431 -7.74 10.34 1.95
CA VAL A 431 -7.31 10.87 3.24
C VAL A 431 -5.81 11.13 3.23
N VAL A 432 -5.33 11.90 4.19
CA VAL A 432 -3.90 11.99 4.52
C VAL A 432 -3.56 10.93 5.56
N ARG A 433 -2.40 10.30 5.42
CA ARG A 433 -1.84 9.35 6.37
C ARG A 433 -0.44 9.77 6.76
N VAL A 434 -0.22 9.82 8.07
CA VAL A 434 1.11 9.91 8.68
C VAL A 434 1.41 8.62 9.42
N SER A 435 2.67 8.22 9.39
CA SER A 435 3.16 7.00 10.02
C SER A 435 4.58 7.21 10.53
N LEU A 436 4.87 6.71 11.72
CA LEU A 436 6.16 6.86 12.39
C LEU A 436 6.88 5.50 12.41
N GLY A 437 8.20 5.53 12.27
CA GLY A 437 9.07 4.35 12.25
C GLY A 437 10.09 4.36 13.38
N ALA A 438 10.98 3.36 13.34
CA ALA A 438 11.98 3.12 14.38
C ALA A 438 12.92 4.31 14.61
N MET A 439 13.21 5.07 13.56
CA MET A 439 14.09 6.24 13.55
C MET A 439 13.35 7.58 13.68
N SER A 440 12.02 7.61 13.81
CA SER A 440 11.29 8.87 14.02
C SER A 440 11.61 9.47 15.38
N SER A 441 11.60 10.80 15.51
CA SER A 441 11.89 11.50 16.78
C SER A 441 10.75 12.41 17.24
N ASP A 442 10.87 12.96 18.46
CA ASP A 442 9.97 14.00 18.96
C ASP A 442 10.04 15.28 18.11
N GLU A 443 11.18 15.55 17.47
CA GLU A 443 11.32 16.67 16.53
C GLU A 443 10.45 16.45 15.28
N ASP A 444 10.40 15.22 14.73
CA ASP A 444 9.52 14.91 13.60
C ASP A 444 8.04 15.17 13.96
N VAL A 445 7.62 14.77 15.18
CA VAL A 445 6.26 15.03 15.70
C VAL A 445 6.02 16.53 15.83
N GLN A 446 6.94 17.27 16.44
CA GLN A 446 6.80 18.71 16.67
C GLN A 446 6.76 19.49 15.35
N ARG A 447 7.64 19.17 14.39
CA ARG A 447 7.68 19.79 13.06
C ARG A 447 6.35 19.59 12.33
N PHE A 448 5.77 18.39 12.39
CA PHE A 448 4.48 18.14 11.76
C PHE A 448 3.33 18.92 12.41
N VAL A 449 3.26 18.93 13.75
CA VAL A 449 2.24 19.68 14.48
C VAL A 449 2.37 21.18 14.21
N THR A 450 3.60 21.72 14.20
CA THR A 450 3.87 23.11 13.84
C THR A 450 3.43 23.40 12.40
N PHE A 451 3.77 22.55 11.43
CA PHE A 451 3.31 22.69 10.06
C PHE A 451 1.78 22.76 9.96
N VAL A 452 1.06 21.83 10.62
CA VAL A 452 -0.41 21.84 10.61
C VAL A 452 -0.96 23.12 11.24
N ARG A 453 -0.37 23.55 12.37
CA ARG A 453 -0.75 24.77 13.07
C ARG A 453 -0.53 26.01 12.20
N GLU A 454 0.67 26.22 11.68
CA GLU A 454 1.02 27.43 10.95
C GLU A 454 0.33 27.53 9.58
N THR A 455 0.05 26.38 8.95
CA THR A 455 -0.54 26.35 7.60
C THR A 455 -2.07 26.39 7.63
N TYR A 456 -2.70 25.75 8.63
CA TYR A 456 -4.16 25.52 8.61
C TYR A 456 -4.91 26.07 9.81
N LEU A 457 -4.26 26.36 10.95
CA LEU A 457 -4.97 26.96 12.08
C LEU A 457 -5.19 28.45 11.81
N ASP A 458 -6.43 28.92 11.89
CA ASP A 458 -6.72 30.34 11.86
C ASP A 458 -6.39 30.95 13.22
N VAL A 459 -5.50 31.95 13.21
CA VAL A 459 -5.25 32.74 14.39
C VAL A 459 -6.42 33.71 14.52
N ALA A 460 -7.19 33.59 15.60
CA ALA A 460 -8.14 34.63 15.97
C ALA A 460 -7.34 35.93 16.14
N LEU A 461 -7.56 36.93 15.27
CA LEU A 461 -7.17 38.28 15.61
C LEU A 461 -7.92 38.65 16.90
N PRO A 462 -7.24 39.09 17.97
CA PRO A 462 -7.92 39.60 19.14
C PRO A 462 -8.96 40.65 18.69
N GLU A 463 -10.20 40.56 19.18
CA GLU A 463 -11.28 41.47 18.81
C GLU A 463 -11.04 42.94 19.21
N THR A 464 -9.84 43.30 19.67
CA THR A 464 -9.48 44.65 20.11
C THR A 464 -9.08 45.62 18.99
N LEU A 465 -9.22 45.25 17.71
CA LEU A 465 -8.99 46.17 16.56
C LEU A 465 -10.19 46.33 15.62
N LYS A 466 -11.40 45.94 16.04
CA LYS A 466 -12.60 46.48 15.41
C LYS A 466 -12.84 47.86 16.04
N GLU A 467 -12.44 48.92 15.33
CA GLU A 467 -12.91 50.26 15.64
C GLU A 467 -14.45 50.21 15.81
N PRO A 468 -15.01 50.82 16.86
CA PRO A 468 -16.45 50.83 17.03
C PRO A 468 -17.08 51.50 15.80
N PRO A 469 -18.21 50.98 15.29
CA PRO A 469 -18.92 51.65 14.21
C PRO A 469 -19.29 53.06 14.66
N ALA A 470 -18.93 54.06 13.85
CA ALA A 470 -19.28 55.46 14.07
C ALA A 470 -20.78 55.57 14.41
N GLN A 471 -21.07 56.16 15.57
CA GLN A 471 -22.44 56.38 16.00
C GLN A 471 -23.16 57.24 14.97
N ILE A 472 -24.19 56.66 14.34
CA ILE A 472 -25.14 57.40 13.50
C ILE A 472 -25.97 58.27 14.44
N GLU A 473 -25.75 59.58 14.36
CA GLU A 473 -26.52 60.59 15.09
C GLU A 473 -27.98 60.52 14.63
N GLN A 474 -28.90 60.19 15.56
CA GLN A 474 -30.34 60.23 15.27
C GLN A 474 -30.85 61.68 15.31
N PRO A 475 -31.81 62.06 14.45
CA PRO A 475 -32.36 63.40 14.44
C PRO A 475 -33.16 63.68 15.72
N ARG A 476 -32.79 64.77 16.41
CA ARG A 476 -33.47 65.28 17.62
C ARG A 476 -34.94 65.59 17.35
N LYS A 477 -35.84 65.09 18.21
CA LYS A 477 -37.19 65.63 18.36
C LYS A 477 -37.13 66.93 19.19
N PRO A 478 -37.99 67.94 18.90
CA PRO A 478 -38.01 69.17 19.66
C PRO A 478 -38.75 68.95 20.99
N GLN A 479 -38.15 69.36 22.11
CA GLN A 479 -38.83 69.46 23.40
C GLN A 479 -38.88 70.91 23.88
N GLN A 480 -40.08 71.25 24.35
CA GLN A 480 -40.45 72.52 24.96
C GLN A 480 -39.73 72.74 26.28
N THR A 481 -39.32 73.98 26.50
CA THR A 481 -38.76 74.51 27.73
C THR A 481 -39.86 74.83 28.75
N VAL A 482 -39.73 74.31 29.98
CA VAL A 482 -40.21 74.97 31.20
C VAL A 482 -39.23 74.72 32.35
N ALA A 483 -38.72 75.84 32.88
CA ALA A 483 -38.17 76.17 34.20
C ALA A 483 -37.70 75.08 35.19
N GLY A 484 -36.49 75.30 35.73
CA GLY A 484 -36.30 75.34 37.20
C GLY A 484 -35.24 74.42 37.81
N PHE A 485 -34.14 75.04 38.28
CA PHE A 485 -33.32 74.68 39.47
C PHE A 485 -32.40 73.43 39.51
N ILE A 486 -31.08 73.73 39.41
CA ILE A 486 -29.90 73.44 40.28
C ILE A 486 -29.98 72.26 41.28
N VAL A 487 -28.97 71.37 41.29
CA VAL A 487 -27.95 71.16 42.37
C VAL A 487 -27.05 69.94 42.05
N GLU A 488 -25.73 70.16 42.16
CA GLU A 488 -24.63 69.18 42.19
C GLU A 488 -24.56 68.43 43.53
N GLU A 489 -24.11 67.17 43.56
CA GLU A 489 -22.96 66.74 44.41
C GLU A 489 -22.62 65.25 44.27
N ASN A 490 -21.39 65.01 43.79
CA ASN A 490 -20.29 64.23 44.36
C ASN A 490 -20.49 63.03 45.33
N THR A 491 -19.50 62.12 45.18
CA THR A 491 -18.92 61.14 46.14
C THR A 491 -19.67 59.83 46.39
N ALA A 492 -19.05 58.69 46.70
CA ALA A 492 -17.73 58.11 46.52
C ALA A 492 -17.83 56.61 46.92
N THR A 493 -17.02 55.76 46.30
CA THR A 493 -16.31 54.55 46.81
C THR A 493 -16.92 53.62 47.87
N SER A 494 -16.86 52.30 47.59
CA SER A 494 -16.30 51.17 48.41
C SER A 494 -17.12 49.88 48.17
N SER A 495 -16.60 48.84 47.52
CA SER A 495 -15.73 47.74 48.02
C SER A 495 -16.28 46.98 49.25
N THR A 496 -16.68 45.72 49.09
CA THR A 496 -15.98 44.52 49.63
C THR A 496 -16.83 43.24 49.49
N SER A 497 -16.11 42.13 49.41
CA SER A 497 -16.50 40.73 49.26
C SER A 497 -16.80 40.03 50.59
N LEU A 498 -17.50 38.87 50.57
CA LEU A 498 -17.07 37.56 51.11
C LEU A 498 -18.23 36.56 51.37
N ASN A 499 -18.07 35.35 50.78
CA ASN A 499 -18.24 33.96 51.29
C ASN A 499 -19.44 33.42 52.09
N GLY A 500 -19.82 32.17 51.75
CA GLY A 500 -20.29 31.10 52.66
C GLY A 500 -21.43 30.22 52.08
N SER A 501 -21.15 29.04 51.48
CA SER A 501 -21.35 27.64 52.00
C SER A 501 -22.77 27.35 52.55
N THR A 502 -23.49 26.23 52.28
CA THR A 502 -23.15 24.84 52.66
C THR A 502 -24.22 23.80 52.17
N THR A 503 -23.80 22.54 51.97
CA THR A 503 -24.48 21.22 52.26
C THR A 503 -25.52 20.49 51.34
N ILE A 504 -25.30 19.17 51.30
CA ILE A 504 -25.89 17.95 50.65
C ILE A 504 -26.81 17.22 51.69
N PRO A 505 -27.85 16.34 51.44
CA PRO A 505 -27.78 15.02 50.74
C PRO A 505 -29.04 14.39 50.04
N VAL A 506 -28.75 13.25 49.38
CA VAL A 506 -29.49 12.22 48.59
C VAL A 506 -30.48 11.38 49.47
N PRO A 507 -31.63 10.79 48.99
CA PRO A 507 -31.65 9.44 48.38
C PRO A 507 -32.72 9.10 47.30
N ALA A 508 -32.52 7.90 46.72
CA ALA A 508 -33.09 7.28 45.51
C ALA A 508 -34.54 6.77 45.57
N SER A 509 -35.18 6.56 44.41
CA SER A 509 -35.77 5.26 43.94
C SER A 509 -36.55 5.40 42.61
N THR A 510 -36.52 4.33 41.81
CA THR A 510 -37.22 4.07 40.52
C THR A 510 -38.69 3.69 40.76
N PRO A 511 -39.63 3.77 39.77
CA PRO A 511 -39.84 2.62 38.86
C PRO A 511 -40.41 2.91 37.44
N SER A 512 -40.20 1.90 36.57
CA SER A 512 -41.08 1.35 35.51
C SER A 512 -41.53 2.15 34.27
N LEU A 513 -41.24 1.52 33.12
CA LEU A 513 -41.76 1.73 31.76
C LEU A 513 -43.21 1.23 31.59
N PRO A 514 -43.94 1.68 30.54
CA PRO A 514 -44.94 0.87 29.87
C PRO A 514 -44.46 0.36 28.50
N VAL A 515 -44.78 -0.90 28.25
CA VAL A 515 -44.71 -1.64 26.98
C VAL A 515 -45.88 -1.21 26.08
N SER A 516 -45.65 -1.12 24.77
CA SER A 516 -46.73 -1.16 23.78
C SER A 516 -46.48 -2.28 22.77
N THR A 517 -47.29 -3.32 22.90
CA THR A 517 -47.55 -4.39 21.95
C THR A 517 -48.75 -3.97 21.10
N LEU A 518 -48.68 -4.12 19.78
CA LEU A 518 -49.86 -4.33 18.95
C LEU A 518 -49.55 -5.34 17.86
N GLN A 519 -50.48 -6.28 17.73
CA GLN A 519 -50.40 -7.53 17.03
C GLN A 519 -51.45 -7.49 15.91
N THR A 520 -51.11 -8.08 14.75
CA THR A 520 -51.98 -8.77 13.78
C THR A 520 -53.15 -8.05 13.08
N SER A 521 -53.13 -8.13 11.74
CA SER A 521 -54.30 -8.55 10.96
C SER A 521 -53.87 -9.30 9.70
N VAL A 522 -54.55 -10.42 9.46
CA VAL A 522 -54.42 -11.36 8.34
C VAL A 522 -55.34 -10.92 7.20
N ALA A 523 -54.92 -11.08 5.95
CA ALA A 523 -55.82 -11.35 4.83
C ALA A 523 -55.10 -12.16 3.73
N ASP A 524 -55.70 -13.30 3.44
CA ASP A 524 -55.41 -14.28 2.38
C ASP A 524 -56.17 -13.90 1.09
N LEU A 525 -55.71 -14.40 -0.06
CA LEU A 525 -56.26 -14.41 -1.45
C LEU A 525 -55.07 -14.24 -2.42
N GLY A 526 -54.78 -15.11 -3.40
CA GLY A 526 -55.39 -16.34 -3.88
C GLY A 526 -54.46 -16.92 -4.95
N LYS A 527 -54.64 -18.21 -5.22
CA LYS A 527 -53.90 -19.04 -6.19
C LYS A 527 -54.05 -18.51 -7.63
N ASP A 528 -53.02 -18.73 -8.45
CA ASP A 528 -53.22 -19.34 -9.77
C ASP A 528 -52.00 -20.14 -10.22
N VAL A 529 -52.32 -21.34 -10.71
CA VAL A 529 -51.47 -22.36 -11.32
C VAL A 529 -51.71 -22.27 -12.84
N LEU A 530 -50.68 -22.49 -13.67
CA LEU A 530 -50.70 -23.31 -14.91
C LEU A 530 -49.35 -23.20 -15.68
N THR A 531 -48.54 -24.25 -15.52
CA THR A 531 -47.82 -25.09 -16.52
C THR A 531 -47.10 -24.53 -17.78
N PRO A 532 -46.12 -25.31 -18.33
CA PRO A 532 -44.96 -24.83 -19.09
C PRO A 532 -45.08 -25.00 -20.61
N VAL A 533 -44.13 -24.43 -21.36
CA VAL A 533 -43.89 -24.80 -22.76
C VAL A 533 -42.41 -25.14 -22.96
N GLU A 534 -42.20 -26.35 -23.45
CA GLU A 534 -40.95 -26.98 -23.86
C GLU A 534 -40.85 -26.96 -25.41
N SER A 535 -39.66 -27.29 -25.91
CA SER A 535 -39.35 -27.69 -27.30
C SER A 535 -39.14 -26.57 -28.33
N ALA A 536 -38.20 -26.62 -29.28
CA ALA A 536 -37.40 -27.75 -29.77
C ALA A 536 -36.16 -27.23 -30.52
N ALA A 537 -35.09 -28.02 -30.52
CA ALA A 537 -34.13 -28.07 -31.63
C ALA A 537 -34.73 -28.88 -32.79
N PRO A 538 -34.20 -28.75 -34.03
CA PRO A 538 -33.43 -29.88 -34.54
C PRO A 538 -32.23 -29.49 -35.45
N THR A 539 -31.15 -30.25 -35.31
CA THR A 539 -30.09 -30.59 -36.30
C THR A 539 -30.71 -31.47 -37.43
N PRO A 540 -30.03 -32.00 -38.49
CA PRO A 540 -28.58 -32.09 -38.82
C PRO A 540 -28.22 -31.87 -40.32
N GLN A 541 -26.93 -31.86 -40.68
CA GLN A 541 -26.19 -32.78 -41.60
C GLN A 541 -25.45 -31.92 -42.66
N ALA A 542 -24.34 -32.27 -43.32
CA ALA A 542 -23.24 -33.20 -43.15
C ALA A 542 -22.29 -32.95 -44.36
N GLN A 543 -20.98 -33.20 -44.19
CA GLN A 543 -19.99 -33.64 -45.20
C GLN A 543 -19.72 -32.72 -46.43
N ALA A 544 -18.56 -32.68 -47.09
CA ALA A 544 -17.21 -33.20 -46.93
C ALA A 544 -16.33 -32.49 -48.00
N ASP A 545 -15.01 -32.57 -47.82
CA ASP A 545 -13.99 -32.73 -48.87
C ASP A 545 -13.59 -31.61 -49.87
N THR A 546 -12.27 -31.45 -49.91
CA THR A 546 -11.35 -31.31 -51.06
C THR A 546 -10.65 -29.97 -51.38
N LYS A 547 -9.30 -30.07 -51.30
CA LYS A 547 -8.25 -29.59 -52.21
C LYS A 547 -8.24 -28.13 -52.70
N ALA A 548 -7.12 -27.46 -52.42
CA ALA A 548 -6.58 -26.34 -53.19
C ALA A 548 -6.33 -26.76 -54.67
N PRO A 549 -6.34 -25.83 -55.65
CA PRO A 549 -5.15 -25.02 -55.91
C PRO A 549 -5.35 -23.59 -56.49
N ALA A 550 -4.28 -22.80 -56.35
CA ALA A 550 -3.69 -21.81 -57.28
C ALA A 550 -4.51 -20.66 -57.94
N VAL A 551 -4.06 -19.44 -57.61
CA VAL A 551 -3.71 -18.29 -58.47
C VAL A 551 -4.72 -17.78 -59.50
N SER A 552 -5.19 -16.55 -59.32
CA SER A 552 -5.26 -15.52 -60.37
C SER A 552 -5.54 -14.13 -59.78
N LEU A 553 -4.75 -13.15 -60.19
CA LEU A 553 -4.99 -11.71 -60.00
C LEU A 553 -6.14 -11.26 -60.91
N PRO A 554 -6.92 -10.26 -60.47
CA PRO A 554 -7.33 -9.21 -61.40
C PRO A 554 -7.00 -7.81 -60.87
N THR A 555 -6.27 -7.09 -61.71
CA THR A 555 -6.12 -5.64 -61.78
C THR A 555 -7.49 -4.98 -61.94
N THR A 556 -7.84 -3.94 -61.16
CA THR A 556 -8.18 -2.60 -61.69
C THR A 556 -8.59 -1.57 -60.61
N GLN A 557 -8.00 -0.38 -60.79
CA GLN A 557 -8.54 0.96 -60.57
C GLN A 557 -8.65 1.54 -59.15
N LEU A 558 -7.71 2.44 -58.86
CA LEU A 558 -7.95 3.60 -58.02
C LEU A 558 -7.60 4.87 -58.80
N ASN A 559 -8.65 5.58 -59.22
CA ASN A 559 -8.62 7.01 -59.45
C ASN A 559 -8.50 7.69 -58.08
N GLY A 560 -7.57 8.63 -57.93
CA GLY A 560 -7.66 9.62 -56.86
C GLY A 560 -6.35 10.10 -56.25
N SER A 561 -5.88 11.25 -56.74
CA SER A 561 -5.24 12.31 -55.94
C SER A 561 -3.93 11.99 -55.22
N MET A 562 -2.80 12.27 -55.88
CA MET A 562 -1.51 12.56 -55.23
C MET A 562 -1.61 13.84 -54.38
N PRO A 563 -1.21 13.84 -53.10
CA PRO A 563 -0.77 15.06 -52.43
C PRO A 563 0.72 15.28 -52.70
N ALA A 564 1.05 16.53 -53.02
CA ALA A 564 2.38 17.00 -53.40
C ALA A 564 3.48 16.59 -52.40
N ALA A 565 4.57 16.02 -52.93
CA ALA A 565 5.82 15.87 -52.18
C ALA A 565 6.35 17.27 -51.83
N GLN A 566 6.38 17.58 -50.53
CA GLN A 566 7.06 18.75 -50.01
C GLN A 566 8.56 18.60 -50.34
N MET A 567 9.08 19.36 -51.31
CA MET A 567 10.52 19.40 -51.57
C MET A 567 11.24 20.00 -50.35
N ARG A 568 11.72 19.12 -49.46
CA ARG A 568 12.57 19.51 -48.33
C ARG A 568 13.97 19.84 -48.83
N LEU A 569 14.65 20.74 -48.11
CA LEU A 569 16.05 21.10 -48.38
C LEU A 569 16.93 19.83 -48.36
N PRO A 570 17.95 19.70 -49.23
CA PRO A 570 18.80 18.51 -49.33
C PRO A 570 19.48 18.08 -48.02
N HIS A 571 19.58 19.01 -47.05
CA HIS A 571 20.24 18.80 -45.77
C HIS A 571 19.29 18.46 -44.61
N ASP A 572 17.96 18.44 -44.81
CA ASP A 572 16.98 18.05 -43.77
C ASP A 572 16.86 16.52 -43.65
N LYS A 573 17.90 15.92 -43.08
CA LYS A 573 18.01 14.46 -42.91
C LYS A 573 16.94 13.89 -41.96
N VAL A 574 16.52 14.66 -40.96
CA VAL A 574 15.45 14.26 -40.03
C VAL A 574 14.12 14.19 -40.78
N GLY A 575 13.81 15.24 -41.54
CA GLY A 575 12.59 15.30 -42.34
C GLY A 575 12.45 14.17 -43.35
N GLN A 576 13.52 13.85 -44.07
CA GLN A 576 13.54 12.76 -45.05
C GLN A 576 13.29 11.39 -44.40
N LEU A 577 13.86 11.15 -43.22
CA LEU A 577 13.66 9.90 -42.49
C LEU A 577 12.25 9.79 -41.90
N GLU A 578 11.69 10.90 -41.39
CA GLU A 578 10.31 10.95 -40.92
C GLU A 578 9.29 10.71 -42.04
N ASP A 579 9.55 11.24 -43.25
CA ASP A 579 8.69 11.02 -44.41
C ASP A 579 8.74 9.54 -44.85
N ARG A 580 9.94 8.92 -44.89
CA ARG A 580 10.10 7.46 -45.16
C ARG A 580 9.36 6.60 -44.13
N ILE A 581 9.45 6.95 -42.85
CA ILE A 581 8.72 6.27 -41.77
C ILE A 581 7.21 6.43 -41.94
N LYS A 582 6.74 7.59 -42.38
CA LYS A 582 5.33 7.86 -42.61
C LYS A 582 4.78 7.09 -43.80
N ASP A 583 5.57 6.96 -44.86
CA ASP A 583 5.19 6.26 -46.09
C ASP A 583 5.17 4.74 -45.92
N ASP A 584 6.13 4.16 -45.18
CA ASP A 584 6.15 2.73 -44.85
C ASP A 584 6.54 2.46 -43.38
N PRO A 585 5.61 2.66 -42.44
CA PRO A 585 5.90 2.55 -41.01
C PRO A 585 6.25 1.13 -40.56
N LYS A 586 5.84 0.09 -41.30
CA LYS A 586 6.05 -1.33 -40.93
C LYS A 586 7.13 -2.04 -41.75
N GLY A 587 7.49 -1.53 -42.93
CA GLY A 587 8.51 -2.13 -43.79
C GLY A 587 9.85 -1.40 -43.77
N ASP A 588 9.89 -0.07 -43.60
CA ASP A 588 11.14 0.70 -43.62
C ASP A 588 11.81 0.80 -42.23
N THR A 589 12.21 -0.37 -41.72
CA THR A 589 12.92 -0.50 -40.43
C THR A 589 14.25 0.26 -40.42
N ASP A 590 14.88 0.42 -41.59
CA ASP A 590 16.12 1.17 -41.76
C ASP A 590 15.94 2.68 -41.48
N ALA A 591 14.84 3.28 -41.96
CA ALA A 591 14.53 4.68 -41.68
C ALA A 591 14.34 4.93 -40.17
N TRP A 592 13.63 4.04 -39.48
CA TRP A 592 13.47 4.09 -38.02
C TRP A 592 14.81 4.07 -37.28
N LEU A 593 15.66 3.07 -37.57
CA LEU A 593 16.95 2.90 -36.90
C LEU A 593 17.92 4.05 -37.24
N SER A 594 17.89 4.52 -38.48
CA SER A 594 18.69 5.65 -38.94
C SER A 594 18.28 6.97 -38.26
N LEU A 595 16.99 7.18 -38.01
CA LEU A 595 16.50 8.37 -37.31
C LEU A 595 16.87 8.35 -35.83
N ILE A 596 16.74 7.19 -35.17
CA ILE A 596 17.19 7.00 -33.79
C ILE A 596 18.69 7.27 -33.68
N LYS A 597 19.49 6.69 -34.58
CA LYS A 597 20.94 6.91 -34.63
C LYS A 597 21.29 8.38 -34.89
N HIS A 598 20.55 9.07 -35.76
CA HIS A 598 20.79 10.48 -36.04
C HIS A 598 20.64 11.35 -34.79
N TYR A 599 19.55 11.18 -34.04
CA TYR A 599 19.35 11.89 -32.78
C TYR A 599 20.41 11.52 -31.72
N TYR A 600 20.82 10.26 -31.69
CA TYR A 600 21.86 9.79 -30.78
C TYR A 600 23.24 10.41 -31.10
N ASP A 601 23.67 10.40 -32.37
CA ASP A 601 24.93 11.00 -32.83
C ASP A 601 24.97 12.53 -32.59
N LYS A 602 23.80 13.17 -32.52
CA LYS A 602 23.63 14.61 -32.24
C LYS A 602 23.37 14.92 -30.76
N THR A 603 23.55 13.93 -29.87
CA THR A 603 23.32 14.03 -28.42
C THR A 603 21.92 14.52 -28.02
N GLN A 604 20.94 14.38 -28.92
CA GLN A 604 19.54 14.74 -28.72
C GLN A 604 18.75 13.54 -28.18
N TYR A 605 19.09 13.11 -26.96
CA TYR A 605 18.58 11.86 -26.37
C TYR A 605 17.06 11.83 -26.20
N GLN A 606 16.42 12.98 -25.99
CA GLN A 606 14.96 13.04 -25.89
C GLN A 606 14.30 12.71 -27.24
N GLY A 607 14.81 13.27 -28.34
CA GLY A 607 14.35 12.95 -29.69
C GLY A 607 14.54 11.46 -30.03
N ALA A 608 15.70 10.88 -29.66
CA ALA A 608 15.94 9.45 -29.85
C ALA A 608 14.94 8.58 -29.07
N ARG A 609 14.61 8.94 -27.82
CA ARG A 609 13.63 8.23 -26.99
C ARG A 609 12.22 8.31 -27.57
N ASP A 610 11.82 9.46 -28.10
CA ASP A 610 10.47 9.65 -28.62
C ASP A 610 10.26 8.89 -29.95
N VAL A 611 11.27 8.85 -30.83
CA VAL A 611 11.25 8.00 -32.02
C VAL A 611 11.26 6.53 -31.65
N TYR A 612 12.02 6.13 -30.62
CA TYR A 612 12.08 4.74 -30.15
C TYR A 612 10.74 4.25 -29.58
N LYS A 613 10.02 5.10 -28.83
CA LYS A 613 8.66 4.78 -28.35
C LYS A 613 7.69 4.53 -29.51
N ARG A 614 7.75 5.36 -30.56
CA ARG A 614 6.96 5.18 -31.78
C ARG A 614 7.33 3.90 -32.51
N PHE A 615 8.62 3.58 -32.60
CA PHE A 615 9.10 2.33 -33.18
C PHE A 615 8.56 1.09 -32.43
N LEU A 616 8.61 1.07 -31.10
CA LEU A 616 8.11 -0.05 -30.29
C LEU A 616 6.59 -0.22 -30.36
N ALA A 617 5.84 0.87 -30.57
CA ALA A 617 4.41 0.78 -30.83
C ALA A 617 4.10 0.02 -32.14
N VAL A 618 5.01 0.08 -33.11
CA VAL A 618 4.89 -0.63 -34.39
C VAL A 618 5.52 -2.03 -34.35
N PHE A 619 6.63 -2.21 -33.62
CA PHE A 619 7.37 -3.47 -33.48
C PHE A 619 7.51 -3.92 -32.01
N PRO A 620 6.42 -4.38 -31.36
CA PRO A 620 6.40 -4.69 -29.93
C PRO A 620 7.30 -5.85 -29.50
N THR A 621 7.77 -6.66 -30.45
CA THR A 621 8.69 -7.80 -30.19
C THR A 621 10.17 -7.46 -30.41
N ALA A 622 10.51 -6.25 -30.89
CA ALA A 622 11.88 -5.84 -31.20
C ALA A 622 12.74 -5.44 -29.96
N VAL A 623 12.27 -5.79 -28.76
CA VAL A 623 12.88 -5.41 -27.47
C VAL A 623 14.28 -6.02 -27.27
N SER A 624 14.60 -7.13 -27.94
CA SER A 624 15.91 -7.81 -27.81
C SER A 624 17.09 -7.01 -28.37
N THR A 625 16.86 -6.07 -29.28
CA THR A 625 17.92 -5.24 -29.89
C THR A 625 18.36 -4.07 -29.00
N HIS A 626 17.59 -3.74 -27.95
CA HIS A 626 17.87 -2.62 -27.03
C HIS A 626 19.05 -2.88 -26.08
N SER A 627 19.25 -4.14 -25.69
CA SER A 627 20.31 -4.53 -24.76
C SER A 627 21.70 -4.14 -25.28
N ALA A 628 21.93 -4.29 -26.59
CA ALA A 628 23.22 -4.02 -27.22
C ALA A 628 23.53 -2.51 -27.36
N LEU A 629 22.50 -1.66 -27.53
CA LEU A 629 22.67 -0.20 -27.62
C LEU A 629 22.86 0.44 -26.25
N LEU A 630 22.12 0.00 -25.22
CA LEU A 630 22.31 0.43 -23.84
C LEU A 630 23.66 0.00 -23.24
N LEU A 631 24.18 -1.17 -23.64
CA LEU A 631 25.53 -1.63 -23.28
C LEU A 631 26.62 -0.70 -23.84
N ARG A 632 26.41 -0.12 -25.03
CA ARG A 632 27.32 0.87 -25.61
C ARG A 632 27.22 2.24 -24.93
N ASP A 633 26.02 2.65 -24.51
CA ASP A 633 25.80 3.85 -23.67
C ASP A 633 26.64 3.78 -22.38
N HIS A 634 26.62 2.63 -21.69
CA HIS A 634 27.34 2.47 -20.44
C HIS A 634 28.88 2.46 -20.61
N GLN A 635 29.37 2.00 -21.77
CA GLN A 635 30.80 2.02 -22.11
C GLN A 635 31.27 3.42 -22.56
N ALA A 636 30.45 4.15 -23.32
CA ALA A 636 30.76 5.51 -23.76
C ALA A 636 30.78 6.51 -22.58
N VAL A 637 29.84 6.39 -21.65
CA VAL A 637 29.80 7.20 -20.42
C VAL A 637 31.04 6.93 -19.55
N ARG A 638 31.46 5.67 -19.41
CA ARG A 638 32.72 5.32 -18.71
C ARG A 638 33.96 5.91 -19.39
N ALA A 639 34.03 5.85 -20.72
CA ALA A 639 35.17 6.38 -21.47
C ALA A 639 35.27 7.92 -21.41
N TYR A 640 34.13 8.61 -21.32
CA TYR A 640 34.07 10.06 -21.16
C TYR A 640 34.47 10.49 -19.73
N SER A 641 33.98 9.78 -18.70
CA SER A 641 34.39 10.01 -17.30
C SER A 641 35.88 9.74 -17.07
N SER A 642 36.46 8.72 -17.71
CA SER A 642 37.91 8.45 -17.62
C SER A 642 38.78 9.51 -18.32
N LYS A 643 38.27 10.17 -19.38
CA LYS A 643 38.98 11.26 -20.05
C LYS A 643 38.91 12.58 -19.28
N LEU A 644 37.81 12.82 -18.55
CA LEU A 644 37.68 13.96 -17.64
C LEU A 644 38.61 13.84 -16.44
N GLN A 645 38.77 12.64 -15.86
CA GLN A 645 39.71 12.41 -14.76
C GLN A 645 41.19 12.47 -15.18
N ALA A 646 41.52 12.27 -16.46
CA ALA A 646 42.89 12.35 -16.96
C ALA A 646 43.36 13.79 -17.26
N ASN A 647 42.44 14.77 -17.34
CA ASN A 647 42.75 16.15 -17.73
C ASN A 647 42.80 17.15 -16.55
N GLU A 648 42.63 16.71 -15.30
CA GLU A 648 42.62 17.59 -14.11
C GLU A 648 43.94 17.65 -13.31
N TYR A 649 45.06 17.17 -13.85
CA TYR A 649 46.39 17.39 -13.24
C TYR A 649 47.41 17.97 -14.24
N PRO A 650 47.65 19.29 -14.25
CA PRO A 650 48.90 19.81 -14.77
C PRO A 650 50.02 19.45 -13.78
N ARG A 651 50.93 18.57 -14.18
CA ARG A 651 52.19 18.35 -13.47
C ARG A 651 53.01 19.65 -13.49
N SER A 652 53.20 20.28 -12.34
CA SER A 652 54.25 21.27 -12.13
C SER A 652 55.62 20.58 -12.10
N PRO A 653 56.66 21.10 -12.78
CA PRO A 653 58.02 20.59 -12.67
C PRO A 653 58.78 21.37 -11.59
N CYS A 654 59.40 20.68 -10.62
CA CYS A 654 60.57 21.16 -9.87
C CYS A 654 61.06 20.05 -8.91
N GLY A 655 62.36 19.75 -8.96
CA GLY A 655 63.11 18.99 -7.94
C GLY A 655 63.69 17.69 -8.43
#